data_AF-A0A4R6QE65-F1
#
_entry.id   AF-A0A4R6QE65-F1
#
_cell.length_a   1.000
_cell.length_b   1.000
_cell.length_c   1.000
_cell.angle_alpha   90.00
_cell.angle_beta   90.00
_cell.angle_gamma   90.00
#
_symmetry.space_group_name_H-M   'P 1'
#
loop_
_entity.id
_entity.type
_entity.pdbx_description
1 polymer ?
#
loop_
_entity_poly.entity_id
_entity_poly.type
_entity_poly.pdbx_seq_one_letter_code
_entity_poly.pdbx_strand_id
1 'polypeptide(L)'
;MKYTIIFFLVVSQIVAQSDVPLSLRAQFNGTYDYVVIGNTHNEFDNWQVPTPECELLTQTSASLNLQPNQNIIAAYLYWSGIGDGTFDTTITFNGIDYQADEIFVGFPEPNDIVDYYSAYKNITNQVINTGNGLYNFNNLNLNPIIEDYCGAFVQYLGWHLVVVYNQTNIENKQLNVYDGFSIAFDQFNNGITPFAINNLNVVAVNDAKITYIAYNGSPNLFFNESITFNGNILSNSLNPSNNPFNGTNSFTGSNTNWNQDIDTFDVSTSINIGDTEAELILSSFSFRSIPTLITSIRSELPDATVSINQVTGQEVCGNRNLVVTYTVFNTNSNAALPSNVPVSFYVNNTLIETINTTSAIAIGGSLNLQNTISIPASFGNNFTLQILVDNSAVIASSVAESNEGNNTSNTQNITLSTALVTPIFAGVNPICSGATLSALPTISTNGISGTWSPALNNLQTTVYTFTPNAGQCASSNSLTITVNPSVTTTFSAVNPICSGATLSALPTISTNGISGTWSPALNNLQTTVYTFTPNAGQCASSTTFTITVNSLVTPTFTAVNPICSGETLSALPTISTNGISGSWSPALNNLQTTEYTFGPTTGQCASSTRLTIEIVPNLQPDFSAISLCENDTSFSLNSISPNGIVGSWLPSIVDSTTSGFYTFTPNSGQCANNQTIEITINPITLQDFEVEVSHPFSTNATITVIINSIGNYSFQLDDGSIQSSNIFQNVTSGIHSVTVYQNDGCAISITKNDILIIHYPLFFTPNGDGFNDTWTISDLFLQPNVPIYIFDRYGKLLKQISTIGNGWDGTYNGQNMPSDSYWFTVDYQFNSTSKKFSAAFALKR
;
A
#
# COMPACT_ATOMS: atom_id res chain seq x y z
N MET A 1 -36.43 -61.92 25.35
CA MET A 1 -36.29 -60.57 25.93
C MET A 1 -34.92 -60.03 25.58
N LYS A 2 -34.83 -59.13 24.60
CA LYS A 2 -33.64 -58.35 24.29
C LYS A 2 -34.11 -56.90 24.27
N TYR A 3 -33.65 -56.10 25.22
CA TYR A 3 -33.92 -54.67 25.27
C TYR A 3 -32.92 -53.96 24.36
N THR A 4 -33.43 -53.29 23.33
CA THR A 4 -32.65 -52.35 22.51
C THR A 4 -32.75 -50.99 23.19
N ILE A 5 -31.62 -50.50 23.71
CA ILE A 5 -31.50 -49.15 24.27
C ILE A 5 -31.32 -48.19 23.08
N ILE A 6 -32.30 -47.30 22.88
CA ILE A 6 -32.25 -46.21 21.91
C ILE A 6 -31.54 -45.04 22.59
N PHE A 7 -30.37 -44.67 22.07
CA PHE A 7 -29.65 -43.46 22.46
C PHE A 7 -30.28 -42.28 21.70
N PHE A 8 -31.01 -41.41 22.41
CA PHE A 8 -31.46 -40.13 21.88
C PHE A 8 -30.24 -39.20 21.82
N LEU A 9 -29.71 -38.99 20.61
CA LEU A 9 -28.71 -37.95 20.36
C LEU A 9 -29.47 -36.63 20.24
N VAL A 10 -29.55 -35.88 21.35
CA VAL A 10 -29.99 -34.48 21.33
C VAL A 10 -28.85 -33.71 20.69
N VAL A 11 -28.98 -33.38 19.41
CA VAL A 11 -28.11 -32.41 18.75
C VAL A 11 -28.57 -31.05 19.25
N SER A 12 -27.87 -30.48 20.23
CA SER A 12 -27.97 -29.05 20.51
C SER A 12 -27.35 -28.32 19.33
N GLN A 13 -28.19 -27.72 18.48
CA GLN A 13 -27.69 -26.71 17.55
C GLN A 13 -27.30 -25.48 18.38
N ILE A 14 -26.00 -25.30 18.58
CA ILE A 14 -25.43 -24.01 18.95
C ILE A 14 -25.40 -23.24 17.63
N VAL A 15 -26.40 -22.40 17.38
CA VAL A 15 -26.40 -21.48 16.24
C VAL A 15 -25.82 -20.17 16.76
N ALA A 16 -24.63 -19.82 16.27
CA ALA A 16 -23.96 -18.58 16.61
C ALA A 16 -24.58 -17.43 15.81
N GLN A 17 -24.62 -16.24 16.42
CA GLN A 17 -24.80 -14.94 15.75
C GLN A 17 -23.93 -14.88 14.49
N SER A 18 -24.51 -14.46 13.35
CA SER A 18 -23.78 -14.33 12.09
C SER A 18 -23.49 -12.84 11.83
N ASP A 19 -22.53 -12.31 12.56
CA ASP A 19 -21.94 -11.01 12.26
C ASP A 19 -20.95 -11.15 11.09
N VAL A 20 -20.82 -10.10 10.27
CA VAL A 20 -19.72 -9.95 9.31
C VAL A 20 -18.64 -9.08 9.96
N PRO A 21 -17.48 -9.65 10.36
CA PRO A 21 -16.47 -8.91 11.10
C PRO A 21 -15.99 -7.67 10.36
N LEU A 22 -15.87 -6.55 11.09
CA LEU A 22 -15.24 -5.34 10.57
C LEU A 22 -13.79 -5.65 10.14
N SER A 23 -13.52 -5.47 8.86
CA SER A 23 -12.23 -5.79 8.25
C SER A 23 -11.59 -4.53 7.69
N LEU A 24 -10.25 -4.47 7.68
CA LEU A 24 -9.53 -3.31 7.15
C LEU A 24 -9.82 -3.18 5.64
N ARG A 25 -10.55 -2.13 5.25
CA ARG A 25 -10.85 -1.79 3.86
C ARG A 25 -9.70 -1.04 3.21
N ALA A 26 -9.21 -0.01 3.88
CA ALA A 26 -8.18 0.87 3.36
C ALA A 26 -7.32 1.44 4.48
N GLN A 27 -6.03 1.58 4.21
CA GLN A 27 -5.08 2.25 5.07
C GLN A 27 -4.35 3.35 4.28
N PHE A 28 -4.27 4.55 4.86
CA PHE A 28 -3.56 5.70 4.30
C PHE A 28 -2.50 6.16 5.29
N ASN A 29 -1.24 6.26 4.85
CA ASN A 29 -0.13 6.70 5.68
C ASN A 29 0.48 7.97 5.08
N GLY A 30 0.44 9.09 5.80
CA GLY A 30 0.96 10.39 5.33
C GLY A 30 0.12 11.56 5.80
N THR A 31 0.17 12.68 5.09
CA THR A 31 -0.59 13.90 5.43
C THR A 31 -2.08 13.80 5.03
N TYR A 32 -2.74 12.75 5.52
CA TYR A 32 -4.15 12.47 5.26
C TYR A 32 -5.02 12.77 6.49
N ASP A 33 -6.22 13.28 6.23
CA ASP A 33 -7.30 13.33 7.21
C ASP A 33 -8.62 12.98 6.51
N TYR A 34 -9.71 13.00 7.25
CA TYR A 34 -11.00 12.58 6.74
C TYR A 34 -12.14 13.43 7.28
N VAL A 35 -13.27 13.36 6.58
CA VAL A 35 -14.56 13.83 7.04
C VAL A 35 -15.59 12.76 6.69
N VAL A 36 -16.55 12.56 7.59
CA VAL A 36 -17.71 11.72 7.30
C VAL A 36 -18.92 12.63 7.18
N ILE A 37 -19.57 12.59 6.02
CA ILE A 37 -20.90 13.20 5.83
C ILE A 37 -21.92 12.09 5.72
N GLY A 38 -23.18 12.36 6.01
CA GLY A 38 -24.22 11.34 5.96
C GLY A 38 -25.49 11.86 6.58
N ASN A 39 -26.57 11.12 6.38
CA ASN A 39 -27.85 11.42 6.98
C ASN A 39 -28.70 10.16 7.14
N THR A 40 -29.60 10.21 8.10
CA THR A 40 -30.62 9.19 8.34
C THR A 40 -31.91 9.53 7.58
N HIS A 41 -32.62 8.50 7.16
CA HIS A 41 -33.97 8.59 6.58
C HIS A 41 -35.04 8.55 7.68
N ASN A 42 -34.68 8.37 8.94
CA ASN A 42 -35.59 8.53 10.06
C ASN A 42 -35.77 10.02 10.41
N GLU A 43 -36.96 10.57 10.20
CA GLU A 43 -37.26 11.97 10.58
C GLU A 43 -37.32 12.17 12.11
N PHE A 44 -37.49 11.07 12.84
CA PHE A 44 -37.66 11.04 14.28
C PHE A 44 -36.94 9.86 14.92
N ASP A 45 -36.61 9.98 16.21
CA ASP A 45 -36.17 8.85 17.03
C ASP A 45 -37.32 7.85 17.20
N ASN A 46 -37.05 6.55 17.03
CA ASN A 46 -38.12 5.54 17.05
C ASN A 46 -38.81 5.43 18.43
N TRP A 47 -38.16 5.89 19.50
CA TRP A 47 -38.60 5.79 20.89
C TRP A 47 -39.08 7.12 21.48
N GLN A 48 -39.22 8.17 20.67
CA GLN A 48 -39.72 9.45 21.14
C GLN A 48 -41.20 9.37 21.53
N VAL A 49 -41.64 10.28 22.40
CA VAL A 49 -43.03 10.40 22.84
C VAL A 49 -43.59 11.79 22.45
N PRO A 50 -44.71 11.87 21.71
CA PRO A 50 -45.55 10.76 21.22
C PRO A 50 -44.85 9.92 20.14
N THR A 51 -45.22 8.64 20.08
CA THR A 51 -44.66 7.68 19.12
C THR A 51 -44.83 8.22 17.68
N PRO A 52 -43.74 8.35 16.91
CA PRO A 52 -43.80 8.82 15.54
C PRO A 52 -44.50 7.81 14.63
N GLU A 53 -44.94 8.26 13.47
CA GLU A 53 -45.38 7.35 12.42
C GLU A 53 -44.18 6.50 11.97
N CYS A 54 -44.43 5.20 11.77
CA CYS A 54 -43.39 4.29 11.31
C CYS A 54 -43.22 4.44 9.80
N GLU A 55 -42.46 5.46 9.41
CA GLU A 55 -42.18 5.80 8.02
C GLU A 55 -40.73 6.28 7.90
N LEU A 56 -40.07 5.89 6.81
CA LEU A 56 -38.75 6.37 6.41
C LEU A 56 -38.90 7.39 5.27
N LEU A 57 -38.11 8.45 5.30
CA LEU A 57 -37.96 9.35 4.17
C LEU A 57 -37.46 8.56 2.94
N THR A 58 -37.86 8.96 1.74
CA THR A 58 -37.39 8.33 0.49
C THR A 58 -36.15 9.01 -0.10
N GLN A 59 -35.78 10.16 0.46
CA GLN A 59 -34.60 10.92 0.06
C GLN A 59 -34.05 11.74 1.23
N THR A 60 -32.74 11.87 1.28
CA THR A 60 -32.03 12.70 2.25
C THR A 60 -30.81 13.34 1.60
N SER A 61 -30.16 14.26 2.31
CA SER A 61 -28.96 14.92 1.80
C SER A 61 -28.00 15.31 2.91
N ALA A 62 -26.72 15.45 2.57
CA ALA A 62 -25.67 15.96 3.45
C ALA A 62 -24.70 16.84 2.67
N SER A 63 -24.13 17.85 3.32
CA SER A 63 -23.22 18.79 2.68
C SER A 63 -21.76 18.43 2.93
N LEU A 64 -20.96 18.38 1.87
CA LEU A 64 -19.50 18.30 1.94
C LEU A 64 -18.89 19.70 1.81
N ASN A 65 -18.11 20.10 2.81
CA ASN A 65 -17.52 21.44 2.91
C ASN A 65 -16.02 21.36 3.26
N LEU A 66 -15.21 20.86 2.33
CA LEU A 66 -13.76 20.82 2.46
C LEU A 66 -13.12 22.21 2.25
N GLN A 67 -12.00 22.46 2.91
CA GLN A 67 -11.19 23.66 2.68
C GLN A 67 -10.48 23.58 1.31
N PRO A 68 -10.12 24.71 0.67
CA PRO A 68 -9.48 24.71 -0.65
C PRO A 68 -8.15 23.95 -0.75
N ASN A 69 -7.48 23.69 0.39
CA ASN A 69 -6.22 22.95 0.47
C ASN A 69 -6.41 21.46 0.83
N GLN A 70 -7.66 20.98 0.91
CA GLN A 70 -8.02 19.60 1.20
C GLN A 70 -8.37 18.90 -0.11
N ASN A 71 -7.42 18.13 -0.64
CA ASN A 71 -7.59 17.44 -1.92
C ASN A 71 -8.12 16.04 -1.67
N ILE A 72 -9.30 15.71 -2.22
CA ILE A 72 -9.92 14.38 -2.07
C ILE A 72 -9.03 13.30 -2.72
N ILE A 73 -8.81 12.21 -2.00
CA ILE A 73 -7.98 11.06 -2.41
C ILE A 73 -8.81 9.78 -2.51
N ALA A 74 -9.79 9.62 -1.61
CA ALA A 74 -10.74 8.51 -1.64
C ALA A 74 -12.11 8.97 -1.15
N ALA A 75 -13.17 8.35 -1.66
CA ALA A 75 -14.53 8.56 -1.18
C ALA A 75 -15.32 7.24 -1.22
N TYR A 76 -15.76 6.79 -0.05
CA TYR A 76 -16.44 5.51 0.17
C TYR A 76 -17.86 5.75 0.66
N LEU A 77 -18.84 5.43 -0.18
CA LEU A 77 -20.26 5.54 0.14
C LEU A 77 -20.74 4.25 0.77
N TYR A 78 -21.47 4.39 1.86
CA TYR A 78 -22.13 3.31 2.56
C TYR A 78 -23.59 3.65 2.79
N TRP A 79 -24.46 2.65 2.74
CA TRP A 79 -25.82 2.77 3.23
C TRP A 79 -26.18 1.52 4.01
N SER A 80 -26.99 1.68 5.04
CA SER A 80 -27.40 0.59 5.93
C SER A 80 -28.85 0.79 6.32
N GLY A 81 -29.58 -0.30 6.41
CA GLY A 81 -30.98 -0.29 6.77
C GLY A 81 -31.53 -1.67 7.07
N ILE A 82 -32.84 -1.72 7.20
CA ILE A 82 -33.64 -2.95 7.34
C ILE A 82 -33.62 -3.80 6.07
N GLY A 83 -33.82 -5.11 6.22
CA GLY A 83 -33.78 -6.09 5.14
C GLY A 83 -32.37 -6.60 4.82
N ASP A 84 -32.26 -7.35 3.73
CA ASP A 84 -31.01 -7.99 3.29
C ASP A 84 -30.24 -7.16 2.24
N GLY A 85 -30.71 -5.95 1.95
CA GLY A 85 -30.14 -5.06 0.94
C GLY A 85 -30.52 -5.38 -0.51
N THR A 86 -31.44 -6.32 -0.73
CA THR A 86 -31.87 -6.73 -2.09
C THR A 86 -33.19 -6.11 -2.55
N PHE A 87 -33.96 -5.49 -1.65
CA PHE A 87 -35.29 -4.94 -1.95
C PHE A 87 -35.27 -3.81 -3.01
N ASP A 88 -34.24 -2.96 -2.98
CA ASP A 88 -33.96 -1.90 -3.95
C ASP A 88 -32.46 -1.88 -4.20
N THR A 89 -31.99 -2.65 -5.19
CA THR A 89 -30.55 -2.88 -5.37
C THR A 89 -29.81 -1.65 -5.92
N THR A 90 -30.55 -0.69 -6.48
CA THR A 90 -29.99 0.55 -7.03
C THR A 90 -30.29 1.71 -6.12
N ILE A 91 -29.28 2.47 -5.74
CA ILE A 91 -29.46 3.79 -5.11
C ILE A 91 -29.08 4.87 -6.11
N THR A 92 -29.61 6.07 -5.95
CA THR A 92 -29.20 7.24 -6.72
C THR A 92 -28.44 8.18 -5.78
N PHE A 93 -27.19 8.48 -6.11
CA PHE A 93 -26.35 9.40 -5.36
C PHE A 93 -25.91 10.57 -6.23
N ASN A 94 -26.34 11.78 -5.85
CA ASN A 94 -26.13 13.02 -6.60
C ASN A 94 -26.48 12.89 -8.10
N GLY A 95 -27.60 12.21 -8.40
CA GLY A 95 -28.11 12.02 -9.75
C GLY A 95 -27.43 10.92 -10.57
N ILE A 96 -26.58 10.09 -9.95
CA ILE A 96 -25.96 8.91 -10.59
C ILE A 96 -26.44 7.66 -9.87
N ASP A 97 -26.87 6.67 -10.65
CA ASP A 97 -27.33 5.39 -10.12
C ASP A 97 -26.14 4.47 -9.83
N TYR A 98 -26.16 3.86 -8.65
CA TYR A 98 -25.15 2.93 -8.19
C TYR A 98 -25.78 1.64 -7.68
N GLN A 99 -25.15 0.53 -8.05
CA GLN A 99 -25.26 -0.75 -7.37
C GLN A 99 -24.12 -0.86 -6.36
N ALA A 100 -24.38 -1.49 -5.22
CA ALA A 100 -23.34 -1.82 -4.25
C ALA A 100 -22.22 -2.66 -4.90
N ASP A 101 -20.97 -2.40 -4.52
CA ASP A 101 -19.85 -3.29 -4.81
C ASP A 101 -19.91 -4.52 -3.89
N GLU A 102 -20.32 -4.32 -2.63
CA GLU A 102 -20.44 -5.35 -1.61
C GLU A 102 -21.67 -5.07 -0.73
N ILE A 103 -22.33 -6.14 -0.30
CA ILE A 103 -23.45 -6.11 0.65
C ILE A 103 -23.14 -7.08 1.78
N PHE A 104 -23.19 -6.59 3.01
CA PHE A 104 -23.06 -7.35 4.25
C PHE A 104 -24.43 -7.48 4.88
N VAL A 105 -24.84 -8.70 5.18
CA VAL A 105 -26.12 -8.99 5.84
C VAL A 105 -25.83 -9.56 7.23
N GLY A 106 -26.51 -9.05 8.25
CA GLY A 106 -26.40 -9.53 9.63
C GLY A 106 -27.76 -9.80 10.25
N PHE A 107 -27.76 -10.74 11.20
CA PHE A 107 -28.96 -11.24 11.86
C PHE A 107 -28.79 -11.05 13.37
N PRO A 108 -29.63 -10.21 14.04
CA PRO A 108 -29.49 -9.92 15.46
C PRO A 108 -29.65 -11.17 16.35
N GLU A 109 -30.53 -12.10 15.97
CA GLU A 109 -30.78 -13.36 16.68
C GLU A 109 -31.03 -14.51 15.69
N PRO A 110 -30.60 -15.76 16.00
CA PRO A 110 -30.77 -16.93 15.11
C PRO A 110 -32.21 -17.32 14.75
N ASN A 111 -33.21 -16.77 15.44
CA ASN A 111 -34.63 -17.09 15.26
C ASN A 111 -35.50 -15.85 14.93
N ASP A 112 -34.90 -14.68 14.77
CA ASP A 112 -35.64 -13.49 14.34
C ASP A 112 -35.96 -13.56 12.85
N ILE A 113 -37.07 -12.92 12.46
CA ILE A 113 -37.62 -12.93 11.10
C ILE A 113 -37.13 -11.70 10.31
N VAL A 114 -36.26 -10.88 10.89
CA VAL A 114 -35.85 -9.58 10.35
C VAL A 114 -34.34 -9.49 10.18
N ASP A 115 -33.94 -9.05 8.99
CA ASP A 115 -32.56 -8.97 8.55
C ASP A 115 -32.12 -7.51 8.49
N TYR A 116 -30.83 -7.26 8.58
CA TYR A 116 -30.26 -5.93 8.39
C TYR A 116 -29.05 -6.00 7.48
N TYR A 117 -28.75 -4.90 6.80
CA TYR A 117 -27.64 -4.87 5.87
C TYR A 117 -26.82 -3.60 5.97
N SER A 118 -25.57 -3.67 5.51
CA SER A 118 -24.81 -2.52 5.06
C SER A 118 -24.22 -2.81 3.68
N ALA A 119 -24.34 -1.83 2.79
CA ALA A 119 -23.81 -1.88 1.45
C ALA A 119 -22.69 -0.84 1.29
N TYR A 120 -21.73 -1.17 0.43
CA TYR A 120 -20.55 -0.36 0.14
C TYR A 120 -20.46 -0.05 -1.36
N LYS A 121 -20.01 1.17 -1.68
CA LYS A 121 -19.63 1.57 -3.04
C LYS A 121 -18.43 2.52 -3.03
N ASN A 122 -17.41 2.22 -3.84
CA ASN A 122 -16.35 3.20 -4.10
C ASN A 122 -16.82 4.24 -5.13
N ILE A 123 -17.03 5.48 -4.69
CA ILE A 123 -17.46 6.60 -5.53
C ILE A 123 -16.41 7.71 -5.65
N THR A 124 -15.13 7.37 -5.38
CA THR A 124 -14.01 8.33 -5.35
C THR A 124 -14.01 9.28 -6.56
N ASN A 125 -14.12 8.75 -7.78
CA ASN A 125 -14.09 9.56 -8.99
C ASN A 125 -15.28 10.53 -9.09
N GLN A 126 -16.47 10.14 -8.64
CA GLN A 126 -17.64 11.03 -8.64
C GLN A 126 -17.44 12.19 -7.67
N VAL A 127 -16.95 11.92 -6.46
CA VAL A 127 -16.78 12.92 -5.40
C VAL A 127 -15.62 13.87 -5.73
N ILE A 128 -14.53 13.39 -6.33
CA ILE A 128 -13.44 14.25 -6.85
C ILE A 128 -13.98 15.21 -7.91
N ASN A 129 -14.79 14.72 -8.85
CA ASN A 129 -15.35 15.55 -9.93
C ASN A 129 -16.42 16.53 -9.45
N THR A 130 -17.20 16.13 -8.44
CA THR A 130 -18.29 16.95 -7.88
C THR A 130 -17.74 18.02 -6.92
N GLY A 131 -16.79 17.66 -6.07
CA GLY A 131 -16.22 18.54 -5.05
C GLY A 131 -17.19 18.89 -3.91
N ASN A 132 -17.02 20.07 -3.32
CA ASN A 132 -17.92 20.56 -2.27
C ASN A 132 -19.33 20.82 -2.80
N GLY A 133 -20.33 20.55 -1.96
CA GLY A 133 -21.72 20.77 -2.30
C GLY A 133 -22.69 19.93 -1.48
N LEU A 134 -23.96 20.01 -1.85
CA LEU A 134 -25.01 19.18 -1.28
C LEU A 134 -25.06 17.85 -2.05
N TYR A 135 -24.82 16.75 -1.35
CA TYR A 135 -24.95 15.40 -1.88
C TYR A 135 -26.32 14.85 -1.53
N ASN A 136 -27.07 14.44 -2.55
CA ASN A 136 -28.41 13.88 -2.40
C ASN A 136 -28.36 12.36 -2.50
N PHE A 137 -29.02 11.67 -1.58
CA PHE A 137 -29.19 10.23 -1.59
C PHE A 137 -30.69 9.93 -1.73
N ASN A 138 -31.06 9.18 -2.76
CA ASN A 138 -32.44 8.86 -3.08
C ASN A 138 -32.54 7.52 -3.81
N ASN A 139 -33.77 7.17 -4.22
CA ASN A 139 -34.07 5.93 -4.94
C ASN A 139 -33.83 4.65 -4.11
N LEU A 140 -34.01 4.73 -2.79
CA LEU A 140 -34.05 3.59 -1.87
C LEU A 140 -35.24 3.77 -0.94
N ASN A 141 -36.29 2.97 -1.13
CA ASN A 141 -37.54 3.09 -0.39
C ASN A 141 -37.85 1.79 0.36
N LEU A 142 -37.44 1.71 1.62
CA LEU A 142 -37.67 0.53 2.46
C LEU A 142 -39.05 0.53 3.17
N ASN A 143 -39.89 1.55 2.95
CA ASN A 143 -41.25 1.58 3.53
C ASN A 143 -42.11 0.34 3.19
N PRO A 144 -42.02 -0.31 2.01
CA PRO A 144 -42.84 -1.49 1.74
C PRO A 144 -42.48 -2.72 2.59
N ILE A 145 -41.28 -2.77 3.18
CA ILE A 145 -40.85 -3.85 4.08
C ILE A 145 -40.76 -3.40 5.54
N ILE A 146 -41.18 -2.17 5.86
CA ILE A 146 -40.99 -1.56 7.18
C ILE A 146 -41.88 -2.18 8.26
N GLU A 147 -43.03 -2.73 7.87
CA GLU A 147 -44.08 -3.21 8.79
C GLU A 147 -43.54 -4.24 9.79
N ASP A 148 -42.67 -5.15 9.33
CA ASP A 148 -42.04 -6.20 10.16
C ASP A 148 -41.09 -5.65 11.24
N TYR A 149 -40.61 -4.41 11.07
CA TYR A 149 -39.66 -3.73 11.95
C TYR A 149 -40.33 -2.74 12.90
N CYS A 150 -41.47 -2.17 12.49
CA CYS A 150 -42.21 -1.14 13.23
C CYS A 150 -42.66 -1.60 14.62
N GLY A 151 -43.06 -2.87 14.76
CA GLY A 151 -43.59 -3.40 16.03
C GLY A 151 -42.58 -3.37 17.18
N ALA A 152 -41.29 -3.36 16.87
CA ALA A 152 -40.19 -3.32 17.83
C ALA A 152 -39.44 -1.98 17.87
N PHE A 153 -39.85 -0.98 17.07
CA PHE A 153 -39.20 0.34 17.00
C PHE A 153 -37.72 0.27 16.61
N VAL A 154 -37.37 -0.67 15.72
CA VAL A 154 -35.98 -0.97 15.29
C VAL A 154 -35.74 -0.67 13.81
N GLN A 155 -36.68 0.03 13.17
CA GLN A 155 -36.57 0.44 11.77
C GLN A 155 -35.55 1.55 11.59
N TYR A 156 -34.64 1.40 10.64
CA TYR A 156 -33.76 2.48 10.23
C TYR A 156 -33.37 2.36 8.77
N LEU A 157 -32.98 3.50 8.20
CA LEU A 157 -32.25 3.58 6.95
C LEU A 157 -31.37 4.82 7.03
N GLY A 158 -30.14 4.72 6.59
CA GLY A 158 -29.35 5.91 6.34
C GLY A 158 -28.08 5.61 5.58
N TRP A 159 -27.34 6.65 5.29
CA TRP A 159 -26.13 6.57 4.50
C TRP A 159 -25.05 7.46 5.09
N HIS A 160 -23.81 7.13 4.76
CA HIS A 160 -22.66 7.95 5.08
C HIS A 160 -21.59 7.80 3.99
N LEU A 161 -20.81 8.85 3.82
CA LEU A 161 -19.71 8.96 2.87
C LEU A 161 -18.46 9.30 3.65
N VAL A 162 -17.50 8.38 3.66
CA VAL A 162 -16.17 8.60 4.20
C VAL A 162 -15.32 9.24 3.11
N VAL A 163 -14.97 10.52 3.29
CA VAL A 163 -14.11 11.26 2.36
C VAL A 163 -12.73 11.41 2.97
N VAL A 164 -11.73 10.77 2.36
CA VAL A 164 -10.32 10.91 2.72
C VAL A 164 -9.68 11.97 1.83
N TYR A 165 -8.96 12.90 2.44
CA TYR A 165 -8.28 13.98 1.72
C TYR A 165 -6.84 14.16 2.20
N ASN A 166 -5.98 14.63 1.30
CA ASN A 166 -4.62 15.06 1.63
C ASN A 166 -4.60 16.58 1.88
N GLN A 167 -3.88 17.00 2.92
CA GLN A 167 -3.65 18.39 3.25
C GLN A 167 -2.18 18.61 3.63
N THR A 168 -1.47 19.54 2.99
CA THR A 168 0.00 19.70 3.17
C THR A 168 0.44 20.27 4.53
N ASN A 169 -0.50 20.67 5.39
CA ASN A 169 -0.24 21.40 6.65
C ASN A 169 -0.76 20.64 7.88
N ILE A 170 -0.99 19.33 7.77
CA ILE A 170 -1.32 18.48 8.91
C ILE A 170 -0.19 17.49 9.17
N GLU A 171 -0.16 16.98 10.40
CA GLU A 171 0.77 15.95 10.82
C GLU A 171 0.51 14.64 10.06
N ASN A 172 1.52 13.79 9.92
CA ASN A 172 1.31 12.51 9.26
C ASN A 172 0.45 11.60 10.14
N LYS A 173 -0.57 10.99 9.54
CA LYS A 173 -1.46 10.06 10.19
C LYS A 173 -1.46 8.73 9.44
N GLN A 174 -1.61 7.66 10.20
CA GLN A 174 -2.15 6.41 9.73
C GLN A 174 -3.67 6.48 9.92
N LEU A 175 -4.38 6.55 8.79
CA LEU A 175 -5.84 6.48 8.74
C LEU A 175 -6.24 5.08 8.27
N ASN A 176 -6.96 4.34 9.10
CA ASN A 176 -7.54 3.06 8.74
C ASN A 176 -9.05 3.20 8.63
N VAL A 177 -9.63 2.70 7.55
CA VAL A 177 -11.08 2.54 7.37
C VAL A 177 -11.37 1.04 7.44
N TYR A 178 -12.26 0.65 8.33
CA TYR A 178 -12.77 -0.71 8.46
C TYR A 178 -14.25 -0.72 8.14
N ASP A 179 -14.71 -1.75 7.45
CA ASP A 179 -16.12 -1.95 7.14
C ASP A 179 -16.55 -3.41 7.24
N GLY A 180 -17.86 -3.61 7.27
CA GLY A 180 -18.51 -4.91 7.45
C GLY A 180 -19.94 -4.71 7.98
N PHE A 181 -20.41 -5.64 8.80
CA PHE A 181 -21.68 -5.48 9.51
C PHE A 181 -21.62 -6.23 10.83
N SER A 182 -21.28 -5.52 11.90
CA SER A 182 -21.29 -6.09 13.23
C SER A 182 -22.36 -5.49 14.12
N ILE A 183 -22.76 -6.26 15.12
CA ILE A 183 -23.92 -6.01 15.94
C ILE A 183 -23.46 -5.92 17.40
N ALA A 184 -23.72 -4.78 18.03
CA ALA A 184 -23.64 -4.66 19.48
C ALA A 184 -25.00 -5.04 20.08
N PHE A 185 -25.21 -6.34 20.26
CA PHE A 185 -26.40 -6.94 20.87
C PHE A 185 -26.07 -8.36 21.32
N ASP A 186 -25.97 -8.60 22.64
CA ASP A 186 -25.80 -9.97 23.14
C ASP A 186 -26.49 -10.14 24.49
N GLN A 187 -27.71 -10.66 24.50
CA GLN A 187 -28.44 -10.96 25.73
C GLN A 187 -27.78 -12.07 26.58
N PHE A 188 -26.87 -12.85 25.99
CA PHE A 188 -26.21 -14.00 26.60
C PHE A 188 -24.79 -13.68 27.12
N ASN A 189 -24.16 -12.58 26.66
CA ASN A 189 -22.85 -12.08 27.12
C ASN A 189 -22.92 -10.70 27.82
N ASN A 190 -24.01 -10.43 28.55
CA ASN A 190 -24.23 -9.15 29.26
C ASN A 190 -24.18 -7.89 28.36
N GLY A 191 -24.50 -8.04 27.07
CA GLY A 191 -24.57 -6.94 26.11
C GLY A 191 -23.21 -6.46 25.64
N ILE A 192 -22.14 -7.26 25.76
CA ILE A 192 -20.75 -6.87 25.48
C ILE A 192 -20.28 -7.50 24.17
N THR A 193 -19.91 -6.66 23.19
CA THR A 193 -19.32 -7.08 21.91
C THR A 193 -17.92 -6.49 21.74
N PRO A 194 -16.85 -7.31 21.85
CA PRO A 194 -15.48 -6.87 21.64
C PRO A 194 -15.09 -6.85 20.15
N PHE A 195 -14.28 -5.87 19.78
CA PHE A 195 -13.73 -5.62 18.46
C PHE A 195 -12.22 -5.44 18.55
N ALA A 196 -11.49 -6.31 17.86
CA ALA A 196 -10.05 -6.13 17.70
C ALA A 196 -9.78 -5.16 16.56
N ILE A 197 -9.20 -4.01 16.89
CA ILE A 197 -8.71 -3.05 15.91
C ILE A 197 -7.24 -3.38 15.64
N ASN A 198 -7.00 -4.05 14.52
CA ASN A 198 -5.68 -4.49 14.12
C ASN A 198 -5.02 -3.49 13.16
N ASN A 199 -3.72 -3.68 12.90
CA ASN A 199 -2.96 -2.91 11.90
C ASN A 199 -2.77 -1.44 12.30
N LEU A 200 -2.56 -1.19 13.60
CA LEU A 200 -2.19 0.10 14.14
C LEU A 200 -0.67 0.28 14.12
N ASN A 201 -0.22 1.51 13.95
CA ASN A 201 1.17 1.91 14.09
C ASN A 201 1.21 3.17 14.96
N VAL A 202 1.04 3.00 16.28
CA VAL A 202 0.96 4.13 17.21
C VAL A 202 2.37 4.62 17.53
N VAL A 203 2.78 5.74 16.95
CA VAL A 203 4.13 6.30 17.18
C VAL A 203 4.06 7.63 17.94
N ALA A 204 2.87 8.24 17.96
CA ALA A 204 2.49 9.34 18.83
C ALA A 204 1.01 9.23 19.18
N VAL A 205 0.64 9.62 20.39
CA VAL A 205 -0.74 9.46 20.89
C VAL A 205 -1.58 10.72 20.71
N ASN A 206 -0.97 11.89 20.56
CA ASN A 206 -1.70 13.16 20.46
C ASN A 206 -2.57 13.22 19.19
N ASP A 207 -3.78 13.78 19.31
CA ASP A 207 -4.78 13.89 18.23
C ASP A 207 -5.22 12.53 17.65
N ALA A 208 -5.00 11.44 18.38
CA ALA A 208 -5.49 10.13 17.97
C ALA A 208 -7.01 10.06 18.14
N LYS A 209 -7.69 9.60 17.10
CA LYS A 209 -9.16 9.56 17.05
C LYS A 209 -9.65 8.20 16.61
N ILE A 210 -10.80 7.84 17.15
CA ILE A 210 -11.66 6.79 16.60
C ILE A 210 -12.99 7.41 16.19
N THR A 211 -13.51 7.02 15.04
CA THR A 211 -14.87 7.31 14.61
C THR A 211 -15.58 6.00 14.36
N TYR A 212 -16.80 5.85 14.88
CA TYR A 212 -17.70 4.78 14.44
C TYR A 212 -18.92 5.38 13.77
N ILE A 213 -19.52 4.59 12.90
CA ILE A 213 -20.87 4.82 12.44
C ILE A 213 -21.72 3.71 13.05
N ALA A 214 -22.81 4.09 13.73
CA ALA A 214 -23.77 3.14 14.27
C ALA A 214 -25.19 3.45 13.76
N TYR A 215 -26.05 2.45 13.76
CA TYR A 215 -27.48 2.65 13.52
C TYR A 215 -28.34 2.02 14.60
N ASN A 216 -29.61 2.45 14.63
CA ASN A 216 -30.60 2.14 15.65
C ASN A 216 -30.28 2.71 17.05
N GLY A 217 -29.39 3.70 17.13
CA GLY A 217 -29.12 4.48 18.35
C GLY A 217 -30.30 5.38 18.74
N SER A 218 -30.50 5.61 20.04
CA SER A 218 -31.60 6.41 20.56
C SER A 218 -31.23 7.22 21.81
N PRO A 219 -31.59 8.52 21.88
CA PRO A 219 -31.52 9.27 23.13
C PRO A 219 -32.60 8.85 24.14
N ASN A 220 -33.68 8.17 23.70
CA ASN A 220 -34.83 7.81 24.52
C ASN A 220 -34.83 6.33 24.96
N LEU A 221 -34.11 5.45 24.25
CA LEU A 221 -33.91 4.05 24.64
C LEU A 221 -32.42 3.66 24.64
N PHE A 222 -31.83 3.68 25.83
CA PHE A 222 -30.47 3.20 26.08
C PHE A 222 -30.44 2.36 27.36
N PHE A 223 -29.96 1.12 27.27
CA PHE A 223 -29.83 0.23 28.42
C PHE A 223 -28.47 -0.48 28.40
N ASN A 224 -27.68 -0.24 29.46
CA ASN A 224 -26.30 -0.72 29.58
C ASN A 224 -25.41 -0.32 28.39
N GLU A 225 -25.51 0.93 27.95
CA GLU A 225 -24.74 1.40 26.81
C GLU A 225 -23.43 2.04 27.23
N SER A 226 -22.34 1.60 26.63
CA SER A 226 -21.04 2.24 26.75
C SER A 226 -20.14 1.81 25.61
N ILE A 227 -19.13 2.62 25.34
CA ILE A 227 -18.05 2.25 24.44
C ILE A 227 -16.76 2.40 25.22
N THR A 228 -15.92 1.37 25.23
CA THR A 228 -14.58 1.48 25.81
C THR A 228 -13.53 1.20 24.76
N PHE A 229 -12.43 1.94 24.82
CA PHE A 229 -11.26 1.75 23.98
C PHE A 229 -10.07 1.45 24.89
N ASN A 230 -9.47 0.26 24.76
CA ASN A 230 -8.45 -0.28 25.67
C ASN A 230 -8.85 -0.14 27.15
N GLY A 231 -10.13 -0.43 27.44
CA GLY A 231 -10.71 -0.35 28.79
C GLY A 231 -11.09 1.05 29.28
N ASN A 232 -10.77 2.12 28.55
CA ASN A 232 -11.19 3.49 28.89
C ASN A 232 -12.54 3.83 28.25
N ILE A 233 -13.50 4.31 29.06
CA ILE A 233 -14.82 4.71 28.56
C ILE A 233 -14.70 5.95 27.68
N LEU A 234 -15.23 5.87 26.46
CA LEU A 234 -15.31 6.97 25.52
C LEU A 234 -16.54 7.85 25.84
N SER A 235 -16.32 9.16 25.87
CA SER A 235 -17.40 10.14 26.02
C SER A 235 -16.95 11.52 25.57
N ASN A 236 -17.91 12.36 25.18
CA ASN A 236 -17.71 13.78 24.91
C ASN A 236 -19.01 14.55 25.21
N SER A 237 -19.07 15.85 24.90
CA SER A 237 -20.26 16.66 25.20
C SER A 237 -21.50 16.28 24.41
N LEU A 238 -21.31 15.68 23.23
CA LEU A 238 -22.40 15.23 22.35
C LEU A 238 -22.81 13.78 22.69
N ASN A 239 -21.85 12.97 23.15
CA ASN A 239 -21.99 11.53 23.41
C ASN A 239 -21.68 11.21 24.88
N PRO A 240 -22.69 11.17 25.77
CA PRO A 240 -22.52 10.78 27.17
C PRO A 240 -21.96 9.37 27.33
N SER A 241 -21.18 9.14 28.38
CA SER A 241 -20.51 7.85 28.65
C SER A 241 -21.43 6.64 28.80
N ASN A 242 -22.71 6.87 29.11
CA ASN A 242 -23.73 5.84 29.33
C ASN A 242 -24.80 5.79 28.22
N ASN A 243 -24.65 6.63 27.19
CA ASN A 243 -25.47 6.62 25.98
C ASN A 243 -24.66 7.21 24.80
N PRO A 244 -23.67 6.46 24.29
CA PRO A 244 -22.92 6.86 23.11
C PRO A 244 -23.69 6.59 21.80
N PHE A 245 -24.77 5.79 21.82
CA PHE A 245 -25.59 5.53 20.64
C PHE A 245 -26.88 6.36 20.70
N ASN A 246 -26.75 7.67 20.59
CA ASN A 246 -27.81 8.62 20.93
C ASN A 246 -28.35 9.44 19.74
N GLY A 247 -28.03 9.01 18.52
CA GLY A 247 -28.49 9.64 17.28
C GLY A 247 -27.80 10.98 17.02
N THR A 248 -26.47 11.03 17.16
CA THR A 248 -25.70 12.26 16.98
C THR A 248 -24.73 12.21 15.80
N ASN A 249 -24.20 13.37 15.42
CA ASN A 249 -23.18 13.46 14.37
C ASN A 249 -22.11 14.47 14.78
N SER A 250 -20.96 13.97 15.19
CA SER A 250 -19.82 14.76 15.67
C SER A 250 -19.22 15.70 14.62
N PHE A 251 -19.34 15.40 13.32
CA PHE A 251 -18.79 16.26 12.24
C PHE A 251 -19.65 17.49 11.98
N THR A 252 -20.96 17.39 12.23
CA THR A 252 -21.92 18.49 12.06
C THR A 252 -22.33 19.14 13.38
N GLY A 253 -22.08 18.47 14.51
CA GLY A 253 -22.60 18.84 15.82
C GLY A 253 -24.10 18.58 16.00
N SER A 254 -24.73 17.80 15.11
CA SER A 254 -26.15 17.49 15.17
C SER A 254 -26.46 16.57 16.35
N ASN A 255 -27.58 16.84 17.02
CA ASN A 255 -28.17 15.99 18.06
C ASN A 255 -29.53 15.41 17.66
N THR A 256 -29.84 15.45 16.37
CA THR A 256 -31.07 14.94 15.78
C THR A 256 -30.79 14.07 14.56
N ASN A 257 -29.64 13.38 14.54
CA ASN A 257 -29.31 12.40 13.51
C ASN A 257 -29.98 11.06 13.86
N TRP A 258 -31.31 11.05 13.89
CA TRP A 258 -32.07 10.00 14.55
C TRP A 258 -31.76 8.59 14.02
N ASN A 259 -31.56 7.64 14.94
CA ASN A 259 -31.24 6.25 14.61
C ASN A 259 -29.93 6.06 13.83
N GLN A 260 -29.07 7.10 13.75
CA GLN A 260 -27.74 7.03 13.15
C GLN A 260 -26.73 7.84 13.98
N ASP A 261 -25.66 7.20 14.41
CA ASP A 261 -24.52 7.85 15.06
C ASP A 261 -23.39 7.99 14.05
N ILE A 262 -22.81 9.19 13.93
CA ILE A 262 -21.58 9.44 13.16
C ILE A 262 -20.64 10.18 14.10
N ASP A 263 -19.98 9.43 14.98
CA ASP A 263 -19.38 10.01 16.17
C ASP A 263 -17.90 9.70 16.30
N THR A 264 -17.17 10.74 16.69
CA THR A 264 -15.71 10.73 16.81
C THR A 264 -15.29 11.00 18.25
N PHE A 265 -14.28 10.27 18.71
CA PHE A 265 -13.76 10.33 20.06
C PHE A 265 -12.26 10.49 20.03
N ASP A 266 -11.76 11.34 20.92
CA ASP A 266 -10.33 11.43 21.22
C ASP A 266 -9.92 10.18 22.02
N VAL A 267 -8.97 9.43 21.49
CA VAL A 267 -8.40 8.23 22.12
C VAL A 267 -6.94 8.43 22.50
N SER A 268 -6.43 9.67 22.50
CA SER A 268 -5.04 10.00 22.80
C SER A 268 -4.56 9.52 24.18
N THR A 269 -5.49 9.32 25.12
CA THR A 269 -5.19 8.80 26.47
C THR A 269 -5.44 7.29 26.62
N SER A 270 -5.95 6.65 25.56
CA SER A 270 -6.34 5.23 25.53
C SER A 270 -5.44 4.37 24.64
N ILE A 271 -4.45 4.96 23.98
CA ILE A 271 -3.40 4.26 23.24
C ILE A 271 -2.03 4.63 23.77
N ASN A 272 -1.06 3.74 23.58
CA ASN A 272 0.33 3.95 23.91
C ASN A 272 1.21 3.86 22.66
N ILE A 273 2.34 4.58 22.69
CA ILE A 273 3.37 4.43 21.66
C ILE A 273 3.83 2.97 21.63
N GLY A 274 3.85 2.36 20.45
CA GLY A 274 4.18 0.96 20.19
C GLY A 274 2.98 0.03 20.08
N ASP A 275 1.75 0.48 20.36
CA ASP A 275 0.56 -0.36 20.18
C ASP A 275 0.37 -0.71 18.69
N THR A 276 0.25 -2.00 18.39
CA THR A 276 -0.01 -2.54 17.05
C THR A 276 -1.47 -2.94 16.83
N GLU A 277 -2.22 -2.99 17.92
CA GLU A 277 -3.64 -3.34 17.99
C GLU A 277 -4.28 -2.58 19.17
N ALA A 278 -5.60 -2.45 19.14
CA ALA A 278 -6.39 -1.93 20.25
C ALA A 278 -7.72 -2.69 20.38
N GLU A 279 -8.28 -2.71 21.57
CA GLU A 279 -9.57 -3.33 21.85
C GLU A 279 -10.66 -2.25 21.96
N LEU A 280 -11.68 -2.37 21.12
CA LEU A 280 -12.91 -1.60 21.23
C LEU A 280 -14.01 -2.51 21.76
N ILE A 281 -14.62 -2.16 22.87
CA ILE A 281 -15.75 -2.90 23.43
C ILE A 281 -16.98 -2.02 23.32
N LEU A 282 -17.97 -2.51 22.58
CA LEU A 282 -19.29 -1.90 22.50
C LEU A 282 -20.19 -2.64 23.47
N SER A 283 -20.90 -1.89 24.32
CA SER A 283 -21.90 -2.45 25.21
C SER A 283 -23.27 -1.90 24.85
N SER A 284 -24.26 -2.77 24.63
CA SER A 284 -25.68 -2.41 24.60
C SER A 284 -26.54 -3.64 24.81
N PHE A 285 -27.63 -3.48 25.55
CA PHE A 285 -28.72 -4.48 25.60
C PHE A 285 -29.81 -4.23 24.55
N SER A 286 -29.68 -3.15 23.78
CA SER A 286 -30.52 -2.85 22.64
C SER A 286 -29.73 -3.09 21.36
N PHE A 287 -30.41 -3.50 20.29
CA PHE A 287 -29.74 -3.77 19.02
C PHE A 287 -29.09 -2.50 18.45
N ARG A 288 -27.77 -2.54 18.20
CA ARG A 288 -27.02 -1.52 17.45
C ARG A 288 -26.23 -2.19 16.35
N SER A 289 -26.27 -1.64 15.13
CA SER A 289 -25.39 -2.09 14.06
C SER A 289 -24.23 -1.11 13.89
N ILE A 290 -23.06 -1.65 13.56
CA ILE A 290 -21.79 -0.92 13.45
C ILE A 290 -21.14 -1.34 12.14
N PRO A 291 -21.52 -0.68 11.02
CA PRO A 291 -21.00 -1.05 9.71
C PRO A 291 -19.61 -0.49 9.39
N THR A 292 -19.20 0.59 10.06
CA THR A 292 -17.98 1.33 9.70
C THR A 292 -17.24 1.83 10.93
N LEU A 293 -15.92 1.63 10.94
CA LEU A 293 -15.00 2.17 11.94
C LEU A 293 -13.83 2.86 11.24
N ILE A 294 -13.34 3.96 11.82
CA ILE A 294 -12.19 4.69 11.31
C ILE A 294 -11.26 5.01 12.47
N THR A 295 -9.97 4.65 12.34
CA THR A 295 -8.94 5.14 13.27
C THR A 295 -8.04 6.12 12.56
N SER A 296 -7.75 7.24 13.20
CA SER A 296 -6.84 8.27 12.71
C SER A 296 -5.79 8.51 13.79
N ILE A 297 -4.61 7.93 13.60
CA ILE A 297 -3.54 7.89 14.59
C ILE A 297 -2.32 8.54 13.98
N ARG A 298 -1.64 9.42 14.72
CA ARG A 298 -0.43 10.07 14.22
C ARG A 298 0.68 9.05 13.96
N SER A 299 1.27 9.10 12.76
CA SER A 299 2.33 8.21 12.26
C SER A 299 3.52 9.02 11.71
N GLU A 300 4.38 9.48 12.61
CA GLU A 300 5.66 10.16 12.33
C GLU A 300 6.84 9.29 12.80
N LEU A 301 7.58 8.68 11.87
CA LEU A 301 8.76 7.87 12.14
C LEU A 301 10.03 8.45 11.47
N PRO A 302 11.16 8.55 12.20
CA PRO A 302 12.47 8.74 11.60
C PRO A 302 12.94 7.47 10.87
N ASP A 303 14.06 7.53 10.14
CA ASP A 303 14.65 6.38 9.42
C ASP A 303 16.19 6.50 9.45
N ALA A 304 16.82 5.90 10.46
CA ALA A 304 18.23 6.06 10.75
C ALA A 304 19.09 5.11 9.91
N THR A 305 19.88 5.66 8.99
CA THR A 305 20.94 4.89 8.32
C THR A 305 22.32 5.42 8.69
N VAL A 306 23.36 4.59 8.54
CA VAL A 306 24.74 4.98 8.89
C VAL A 306 25.76 4.50 7.86
N SER A 307 26.78 5.32 7.60
CA SER A 307 27.92 4.96 6.75
C SER A 307 29.25 5.40 7.34
N ILE A 308 30.30 4.60 7.15
CA ILE A 308 31.68 4.95 7.53
C ILE A 308 32.30 5.77 6.39
N ASN A 309 32.75 7.00 6.67
CA ASN A 309 33.46 7.82 5.68
C ASN A 309 34.96 7.49 5.63
N GLN A 310 35.63 7.41 6.78
CA GLN A 310 37.10 7.21 6.85
C GLN A 310 37.54 6.63 8.21
N VAL A 311 38.65 5.88 8.20
CA VAL A 311 39.40 5.45 9.40
C VAL A 311 40.86 5.89 9.27
N THR A 312 41.41 6.56 10.29
CA THR A 312 42.81 7.04 10.32
C THR A 312 43.53 6.64 11.62
N GLY A 313 44.86 6.61 11.58
CA GLY A 313 45.72 6.27 12.72
C GLY A 313 46.33 4.87 12.65
N GLN A 314 45.85 3.99 11.77
CA GLN A 314 46.35 2.62 11.57
C GLN A 314 47.78 2.55 11.02
N GLU A 315 48.22 3.63 10.36
CA GLU A 315 49.55 3.80 9.77
C GLU A 315 50.65 4.07 10.82
N VAL A 316 50.28 4.55 12.01
CA VAL A 316 51.21 4.85 13.10
C VAL A 316 51.61 3.54 13.81
N CYS A 317 52.92 3.34 14.02
CA CYS A 317 53.46 2.09 14.53
C CYS A 317 52.86 1.70 15.89
N GLY A 318 52.17 0.56 15.93
CA GLY A 318 51.51 0.04 17.13
C GLY A 318 50.33 0.88 17.63
N ASN A 319 49.88 1.89 16.88
CA ASN A 319 48.78 2.73 17.30
C ASN A 319 47.46 1.96 17.26
N ARG A 320 46.79 1.91 18.41
CA ARG A 320 45.49 1.25 18.59
C ARG A 320 44.35 2.23 18.83
N ASN A 321 44.65 3.53 18.83
CA ASN A 321 43.65 4.59 18.94
C ASN A 321 43.37 5.10 17.53
N LEU A 322 42.27 4.61 16.94
CA LEU A 322 41.88 4.90 15.57
C LEU A 322 40.78 5.96 15.55
N VAL A 323 40.91 6.94 14.67
CA VAL A 323 39.88 7.96 14.47
C VAL A 323 38.97 7.49 13.34
N VAL A 324 37.67 7.37 13.63
CA VAL A 324 36.64 6.95 12.69
C VAL A 324 35.72 8.14 12.41
N THR A 325 35.60 8.53 11.14
CA THR A 325 34.60 9.50 10.67
C THR A 325 33.46 8.75 9.99
N TYR A 326 32.23 9.11 10.32
CA TYR A 326 31.02 8.43 9.87
C TYR A 326 29.85 9.43 9.79
N THR A 327 28.83 9.09 8.99
CA THR A 327 27.62 9.92 8.81
C THR A 327 26.40 9.11 9.21
N VAL A 328 25.56 9.69 10.05
CA VAL A 328 24.19 9.20 10.33
C VAL A 328 23.21 9.99 9.47
N PHE A 329 22.22 9.34 8.87
CA PHE A 329 21.22 9.96 8.03
C PHE A 329 19.82 9.71 8.60
N ASN A 330 18.89 10.58 8.23
CA ASN A 330 17.46 10.42 8.48
C ASN A 330 16.72 10.50 7.12
N THR A 331 16.88 9.48 6.28
CA THR A 331 16.47 9.47 4.86
C THR A 331 15.30 8.54 4.64
N ASN A 332 14.32 8.92 3.81
CA ASN A 332 13.04 8.20 3.64
C ASN A 332 12.13 8.22 4.89
N SER A 333 12.37 9.18 5.78
CA SER A 333 11.57 9.40 6.98
C SER A 333 10.52 10.49 6.81
N ASN A 334 9.61 10.56 7.79
CA ASN A 334 8.61 11.61 7.88
C ASN A 334 8.57 12.28 9.28
N ALA A 335 9.56 11.96 10.12
CA ALA A 335 9.87 12.62 11.40
C ALA A 335 11.37 12.91 11.55
N ALA A 336 11.73 13.83 12.44
CA ALA A 336 13.14 14.07 12.78
C ALA A 336 13.69 12.93 13.64
N LEU A 337 14.89 12.43 13.33
CA LEU A 337 15.60 11.51 14.19
C LEU A 337 16.03 12.28 15.46
N PRO A 338 15.66 11.84 16.67
CA PRO A 338 15.94 12.59 17.89
C PRO A 338 17.45 12.70 18.15
N SER A 339 17.84 13.60 19.06
CA SER A 339 19.19 13.62 19.62
C SER A 339 19.38 12.44 20.57
N ASN A 340 20.64 12.10 20.87
CA ASN A 340 21.03 11.01 21.76
C ASN A 340 20.73 9.60 21.23
N VAL A 341 20.62 9.42 19.90
CA VAL A 341 20.46 8.10 19.28
C VAL A 341 21.80 7.36 19.34
N PRO A 342 21.84 6.12 19.86
CA PRO A 342 23.08 5.39 20.06
C PRO A 342 23.69 4.92 18.73
N VAL A 343 25.01 4.98 18.66
CA VAL A 343 25.85 4.56 17.55
C VAL A 343 26.93 3.65 18.11
N SER A 344 26.87 2.38 17.76
CA SER A 344 27.72 1.32 18.30
C SER A 344 28.80 0.88 17.31
N PHE A 345 30.05 0.81 17.77
CA PHE A 345 31.21 0.38 17.00
C PHE A 345 31.54 -1.08 17.31
N TYR A 346 31.54 -1.92 16.29
CA TYR A 346 31.84 -3.34 16.40
C TYR A 346 33.16 -3.68 15.71
N VAL A 347 33.99 -4.47 16.40
CA VAL A 347 35.22 -5.05 15.85
C VAL A 347 35.14 -6.55 15.89
N ASN A 348 35.26 -7.21 14.74
CA ASN A 348 35.01 -8.65 14.59
C ASN A 348 33.69 -9.07 15.27
N ASN A 349 32.61 -8.30 15.04
CA ASN A 349 31.28 -8.47 15.65
C ASN A 349 31.24 -8.34 17.18
N THR A 350 32.32 -7.88 17.82
CA THR A 350 32.37 -7.59 19.26
C THR A 350 32.21 -6.09 19.46
N LEU A 351 31.26 -5.67 20.29
CA LEU A 351 31.08 -4.27 20.61
C LEU A 351 32.32 -3.71 21.33
N ILE A 352 32.81 -2.59 20.84
CA ILE A 352 33.93 -1.84 21.44
C ILE A 352 33.43 -0.67 22.27
N GLU A 353 32.53 0.13 21.69
CA GLU A 353 32.04 1.36 22.31
C GLU A 353 30.69 1.75 21.68
N THR A 354 29.85 2.41 22.46
CA THR A 354 28.63 3.08 21.99
C THR A 354 28.71 4.55 22.35
N ILE A 355 28.42 5.41 21.39
CA ILE A 355 28.29 6.86 21.60
C ILE A 355 26.93 7.31 21.10
N ASN A 356 26.50 8.51 21.47
CA ASN A 356 25.19 9.00 21.04
C ASN A 356 25.31 10.17 20.06
N THR A 357 24.35 10.32 19.16
CA THR A 357 24.24 11.51 18.30
C THR A 357 24.13 12.78 19.16
N THR A 358 24.82 13.84 18.76
CA THR A 358 24.91 15.08 19.55
C THR A 358 23.73 16.03 19.34
N SER A 359 22.96 15.84 18.26
CA SER A 359 21.81 16.66 17.89
C SER A 359 20.79 15.84 17.12
N ALA A 360 19.55 16.31 17.11
CA ALA A 360 18.51 15.75 16.24
C ALA A 360 18.87 15.96 14.76
N ILE A 361 18.42 15.04 13.91
CA ILE A 361 18.61 15.07 12.46
C ILE A 361 17.25 15.29 11.80
N ALA A 362 17.08 16.41 11.11
CA ALA A 362 15.83 16.73 10.40
C ALA A 362 15.48 15.68 9.34
N ILE A 363 14.23 15.69 8.87
CA ILE A 363 13.77 14.84 7.76
C ILE A 363 14.64 15.07 6.52
N GLY A 364 15.14 13.99 5.91
CA GLY A 364 16.09 14.03 4.79
C GLY A 364 17.48 14.55 5.16
N GLY A 365 17.73 14.80 6.44
CA GLY A 365 18.98 15.36 6.96
C GLY A 365 20.07 14.31 7.19
N SER A 366 21.26 14.79 7.56
CA SER A 366 22.38 13.96 7.99
C SER A 366 23.25 14.66 9.04
N LEU A 367 24.01 13.88 9.80
CA LEU A 367 24.94 14.35 10.82
C LEU A 367 26.29 13.63 10.64
N ASN A 368 27.32 14.41 10.31
CA ASN A 368 28.70 13.93 10.24
C ASN A 368 29.33 13.93 11.64
N LEU A 369 29.91 12.80 12.03
CA LEU A 369 30.47 12.56 13.35
C LEU A 369 31.88 11.99 13.22
N GLN A 370 32.65 12.16 14.29
CA GLN A 370 33.99 11.62 14.43
C GLN A 370 34.18 11.11 15.86
N ASN A 371 34.74 9.91 16.01
CA ASN A 371 35.13 9.38 17.31
C ASN A 371 36.49 8.68 17.25
N THR A 372 37.20 8.64 18.39
CA THR A 372 38.43 7.85 18.51
C THR A 372 38.14 6.58 19.29
N ILE A 373 38.26 5.42 18.62
CA ILE A 373 38.07 4.11 19.24
C ILE A 373 39.42 3.49 19.61
N SER A 374 39.51 2.90 20.79
CA SER A 374 40.70 2.20 21.27
C SER A 374 40.56 0.70 21.06
N ILE A 375 41.35 0.11 20.17
CA ILE A 375 41.27 -1.29 19.79
C ILE A 375 42.08 -2.17 20.76
N PRO A 376 41.46 -3.09 21.52
CA PRO A 376 42.18 -3.97 22.43
C PRO A 376 43.26 -4.80 21.73
N ALA A 377 44.37 -5.05 22.44
CA ALA A 377 45.49 -5.84 21.91
C ALA A 377 45.10 -7.28 21.52
N SER A 378 44.02 -7.82 22.11
CA SER A 378 43.49 -9.16 21.86
C SER A 378 42.98 -9.38 20.43
N PHE A 379 42.58 -8.32 19.70
CA PHE A 379 42.09 -8.43 18.32
C PHE A 379 43.22 -8.59 17.30
N GLY A 380 44.49 -8.63 17.72
CA GLY A 380 45.63 -8.71 16.83
C GLY A 380 45.84 -7.41 16.05
N ASN A 381 46.55 -7.49 14.93
CA ASN A 381 46.84 -6.33 14.07
C ASN A 381 45.93 -6.24 12.84
N ASN A 382 45.10 -7.27 12.56
CA ASN A 382 44.14 -7.31 11.45
C ASN A 382 42.75 -7.59 12.02
N PHE A 383 41.76 -6.75 11.70
CA PHE A 383 40.38 -6.90 12.21
C PHE A 383 39.37 -6.20 11.30
N THR A 384 38.09 -6.54 11.42
CA THR A 384 36.98 -5.84 10.77
C THR A 384 36.40 -4.75 11.67
N LEU A 385 35.83 -3.69 11.08
CA LEU A 385 35.11 -2.61 11.76
C LEU A 385 33.72 -2.43 11.10
N GLN A 386 32.68 -2.29 11.92
CA GLN A 386 31.30 -1.98 11.49
C GLN A 386 30.65 -1.01 12.48
N ILE A 387 29.72 -0.20 12.01
CA ILE A 387 28.93 0.73 12.84
C ILE A 387 27.43 0.42 12.67
N LEU A 388 26.70 0.41 13.78
CA LEU A 388 25.23 0.36 13.81
C LEU A 388 24.70 1.63 14.46
N VAL A 389 23.72 2.29 13.84
CA VAL A 389 22.95 3.36 14.47
C VAL A 389 21.69 2.78 15.13
N ASP A 390 21.13 3.51 16.08
CA ASP A 390 19.99 3.11 16.92
C ASP A 390 20.21 1.81 17.72
N ASN A 391 21.48 1.49 17.98
CA ASN A 391 21.86 0.26 18.67
C ASN A 391 22.74 0.56 19.89
N SER A 392 22.39 0.02 21.07
CA SER A 392 23.10 0.26 22.34
C SER A 392 23.65 -1.00 23.02
N ALA A 393 23.89 -2.09 22.27
CA ALA A 393 24.26 -3.42 22.77
C ALA A 393 23.17 -4.19 23.53
N VAL A 394 22.34 -3.50 24.30
CA VAL A 394 21.28 -4.08 25.14
C VAL A 394 19.94 -4.06 24.41
N ILE A 395 19.71 -3.01 23.63
CA ILE A 395 18.50 -2.79 22.85
C ILE A 395 18.91 -2.68 21.38
N ALA A 396 18.27 -3.48 20.53
CA ALA A 396 18.55 -3.52 19.10
C ALA A 396 18.03 -2.30 18.33
N SER A 397 16.93 -1.71 18.82
CA SER A 397 16.25 -0.51 18.30
C SER A 397 15.78 0.35 19.48
N SER A 398 16.30 1.57 19.59
CA SER A 398 15.98 2.53 20.67
C SER A 398 15.04 3.65 20.22
N VAL A 399 14.84 3.79 18.91
CA VAL A 399 13.91 4.71 18.27
C VAL A 399 13.12 3.90 17.26
N ALA A 400 11.79 3.93 17.35
CA ALA A 400 10.97 3.33 16.31
C ALA A 400 11.23 4.06 14.97
N GLU A 401 11.47 3.31 13.91
CA GLU A 401 11.85 3.84 12.60
C GLU A 401 10.94 3.31 11.48
N SER A 402 10.87 4.02 10.35
CA SER A 402 10.10 3.56 9.19
C SER A 402 10.70 2.30 8.56
N ASN A 403 11.99 2.01 8.78
CA ASN A 403 12.63 0.77 8.39
C ASN A 403 13.76 0.35 9.35
N GLU A 404 13.42 -0.44 10.36
CA GLU A 404 14.35 -1.02 11.35
C GLU A 404 15.48 -1.90 10.75
N GLY A 405 15.43 -2.22 9.46
CA GLY A 405 16.35 -3.14 8.79
C GLY A 405 17.58 -2.48 8.17
N ASN A 406 17.70 -1.15 8.18
CA ASN A 406 18.70 -0.41 7.39
C ASN A 406 19.78 0.32 8.25
N ASN A 407 19.81 0.07 9.56
CA ASN A 407 20.60 0.83 10.54
C ASN A 407 22.08 0.43 10.62
N THR A 408 22.56 -0.37 9.67
CA THR A 408 23.88 -1.01 9.71
C THR A 408 24.78 -0.54 8.58
N SER A 409 26.02 -0.17 8.90
CA SER A 409 27.03 0.17 7.89
C SER A 409 27.61 -1.06 7.20
N ASN A 410 28.22 -0.84 6.03
CA ASN A 410 29.14 -1.81 5.44
C ASN A 410 30.33 -2.09 6.38
N THR A 411 30.88 -3.32 6.32
CA THR A 411 32.06 -3.74 7.10
C THR A 411 33.37 -3.30 6.41
N GLN A 412 34.32 -2.77 7.17
CA GLN A 412 35.66 -2.36 6.71
C GLN A 412 36.78 -3.23 7.30
N ASN A 413 37.81 -3.57 6.52
CA ASN A 413 39.00 -4.32 6.99
C ASN A 413 40.15 -3.37 7.36
N ILE A 414 40.73 -3.52 8.55
CA ILE A 414 41.80 -2.65 9.09
C ILE A 414 43.06 -3.46 9.46
N THR A 415 44.25 -2.90 9.18
CA THR A 415 45.58 -3.49 9.47
C THR A 415 46.51 -2.46 10.12
N LEU A 416 47.11 -2.77 11.29
CA LEU A 416 48.02 -1.90 12.05
C LEU A 416 49.52 -2.05 11.66
N SER A 417 50.27 -0.94 11.65
CA SER A 417 51.70 -0.88 11.32
C SER A 417 52.64 -1.37 12.45
N THR A 418 53.72 -2.13 12.15
CA THR A 418 54.67 -2.72 13.15
C THR A 418 56.16 -2.75 12.75
N ALA A 419 56.61 -1.96 11.78
CA ALA A 419 58.00 -2.03 11.26
C ALA A 419 59.05 -1.27 12.11
N LEU A 420 60.22 -1.89 12.37
CA LEU A 420 61.41 -1.24 13.01
C LEU A 420 62.18 -0.37 12.00
N VAL A 421 62.63 0.82 12.41
CA VAL A 421 63.28 1.80 11.52
C VAL A 421 64.65 2.21 12.05
N THR A 422 65.72 2.01 11.27
CA THR A 422 67.08 2.44 11.64
C THR A 422 67.21 3.97 11.56
N PRO A 423 67.81 4.67 12.54
CA PRO A 423 68.00 6.11 12.50
C PRO A 423 68.99 6.50 11.40
N ILE A 424 68.53 7.40 10.53
CA ILE A 424 69.28 7.85 9.37
C ILE A 424 69.90 9.20 9.70
N PHE A 425 71.22 9.26 9.63
CA PHE A 425 71.95 10.53 9.66
C PHE A 425 72.51 10.79 8.27
N ALA A 426 72.45 12.04 7.85
CA ALA A 426 73.18 12.44 6.66
C ALA A 426 74.68 12.21 6.91
N GLY A 427 75.34 11.50 5.99
CA GLY A 427 76.78 11.37 6.03
C GLY A 427 77.44 12.75 5.98
N VAL A 428 78.44 13.01 6.83
CA VAL A 428 79.21 14.25 6.74
C VAL A 428 80.25 14.07 5.65
N ASN A 429 80.12 14.84 4.58
CA ASN A 429 80.95 14.72 3.39
C ASN A 429 82.44 14.94 3.73
N PRO A 430 83.36 14.27 3.00
CA PRO A 430 84.77 14.62 3.05
C PRO A 430 84.96 16.11 2.78
N ILE A 431 85.69 16.82 3.62
CA ILE A 431 85.92 18.26 3.46
C ILE A 431 87.17 18.53 2.62
N CYS A 432 87.28 19.69 1.96
CA CYS A 432 88.56 20.05 1.33
C CYS A 432 89.56 20.44 2.42
N SER A 433 90.86 20.23 2.21
CA SER A 433 91.87 20.69 3.17
C SER A 433 91.69 22.19 3.49
N GLY A 434 91.36 22.51 4.74
CA GLY A 434 91.18 23.88 5.25
C GLY A 434 89.73 24.38 5.40
N ALA A 435 88.71 23.56 5.14
CA ALA A 435 87.31 23.95 5.30
C ALA A 435 86.80 23.83 6.77
N THR A 436 85.79 24.63 7.14
CA THR A 436 85.18 24.65 8.49
C THR A 436 84.24 23.46 8.73
N LEU A 437 84.19 22.91 9.96
CA LEU A 437 83.38 21.73 10.33
C LEU A 437 82.40 22.03 11.48
N SER A 438 81.11 21.78 11.27
CA SER A 438 80.00 22.09 12.18
C SER A 438 79.63 20.93 13.12
N ALA A 439 78.95 21.21 14.25
CA ALA A 439 78.49 20.22 15.24
C ALA A 439 77.50 19.17 14.67
N LEU A 440 77.55 17.91 15.15
CA LEU A 440 76.67 16.82 14.68
C LEU A 440 75.23 16.90 15.26
N PRO A 441 74.17 16.51 14.51
CA PRO A 441 72.78 16.66 14.94
C PRO A 441 72.31 15.59 15.95
N THR A 442 71.54 15.95 16.98
CA THR A 442 71.01 15.02 18.01
C THR A 442 69.66 14.37 17.68
N ILE A 443 69.08 14.67 16.51
CA ILE A 443 67.85 14.06 15.99
C ILE A 443 68.13 13.61 14.55
N SER A 444 67.78 12.36 14.21
CA SER A 444 67.96 11.76 12.89
C SER A 444 67.00 12.35 11.85
N THR A 445 67.31 12.19 10.56
CA THR A 445 66.48 12.74 9.48
C THR A 445 65.15 12.00 9.31
N ASN A 446 65.01 10.81 9.90
CA ASN A 446 63.75 10.09 10.05
C ASN A 446 63.14 10.23 11.46
N GLY A 447 63.49 11.28 12.20
CA GLY A 447 62.76 11.73 13.40
C GLY A 447 63.13 11.01 14.71
N ILE A 448 64.22 10.25 14.73
CA ILE A 448 64.67 9.47 15.89
C ILE A 448 65.70 10.28 16.70
N SER A 449 65.45 10.48 17.99
CA SER A 449 66.25 11.34 18.88
C SER A 449 67.32 10.55 19.66
N GLY A 450 68.51 11.14 19.94
CA GLY A 450 69.67 10.47 20.57
C GLY A 450 70.98 11.31 20.69
N THR A 451 72.16 10.68 20.90
CA THR A 451 73.46 11.37 21.21
C THR A 451 74.73 10.78 20.52
N TRP A 452 75.83 11.57 20.37
CA TRP A 452 77.09 11.25 19.61
C TRP A 452 78.42 11.26 20.43
N SER A 453 79.47 10.52 20.01
CA SER A 453 80.86 10.51 20.57
C SER A 453 81.93 9.99 19.56
N PRO A 454 83.23 10.47 19.50
CA PRO A 454 83.97 11.51 20.28
C PRO A 454 83.85 12.96 19.70
N ALA A 455 84.75 13.92 20.03
CA ALA A 455 84.71 15.34 19.59
C ALA A 455 85.36 15.61 18.19
N LEU A 456 84.99 16.71 17.50
CA LEU A 456 85.23 16.97 16.05
C LEU A 456 86.66 17.41 15.62
N ASN A 457 87.13 17.02 14.41
CA ASN A 457 88.45 17.33 13.79
C ASN A 457 88.36 17.60 12.26
N ASN A 458 88.95 18.69 11.73
CA ASN A 458 88.79 19.17 10.34
C ASN A 458 90.06 19.26 9.47
N LEU A 459 91.19 18.72 9.95
CA LEU A 459 92.42 18.62 9.14
C LEU A 459 92.73 17.17 8.75
N GLN A 460 92.02 16.20 9.36
CA GLN A 460 92.23 14.76 9.20
C GLN A 460 90.91 13.97 9.38
N THR A 461 90.85 12.79 8.79
CA THR A 461 89.66 11.90 8.76
C THR A 461 89.41 11.17 10.12
N THR A 462 88.17 11.11 10.67
CA THR A 462 87.81 10.56 12.03
C THR A 462 86.38 9.89 12.11
N VAL A 463 86.11 8.92 13.02
CA VAL A 463 84.83 8.13 13.19
C VAL A 463 84.05 8.45 14.50
N TYR A 464 82.69 8.44 14.48
CA TYR A 464 81.73 8.83 15.55
C TYR A 464 80.50 7.87 15.67
N THR A 465 79.90 7.67 16.85
CA THR A 465 78.75 6.72 17.07
C THR A 465 77.49 7.37 17.70
N PHE A 466 76.27 7.02 17.24
CA PHE A 466 74.94 7.53 17.65
C PHE A 466 74.01 6.50 18.34
N THR A 467 73.37 6.87 19.46
CA THR A 467 72.49 6.00 20.27
C THR A 467 71.07 6.57 20.45
N PRO A 468 69.98 5.89 19.99
CA PRO A 468 68.56 6.33 20.13
C PRO A 468 67.93 6.29 21.53
N ASN A 469 66.91 7.12 21.74
CA ASN A 469 66.05 7.14 22.93
C ASN A 469 64.97 6.02 22.93
N ALA A 470 64.48 5.60 24.10
CA ALA A 470 63.50 4.51 24.24
C ALA A 470 62.12 4.82 23.60
N GLY A 471 61.45 3.81 23.02
CA GLY A 471 60.07 3.91 22.50
C GLY A 471 59.91 4.26 21.01
N GLN A 472 61.01 4.41 20.27
CA GLN A 472 60.99 4.86 18.86
C GLN A 472 61.11 3.73 17.82
N CYS A 473 60.99 2.45 18.24
CA CYS A 473 61.13 1.28 17.35
C CYS A 473 62.37 1.35 16.43
N ALA A 474 63.55 1.69 16.99
CA ALA A 474 64.78 2.01 16.24
C ALA A 474 66.08 1.42 16.86
N SER A 475 67.13 1.21 16.05
CA SER A 475 68.45 0.62 16.42
C SER A 475 69.62 1.63 16.40
N SER A 476 70.77 1.37 17.05
CA SER A 476 71.92 2.32 17.07
C SER A 476 72.71 2.40 15.75
N ASN A 477 73.43 3.51 15.47
CA ASN A 477 74.12 3.75 14.18
C ASN A 477 75.46 4.53 14.33
N SER A 478 76.39 4.53 13.35
CA SER A 478 77.72 5.21 13.42
C SER A 478 78.10 5.96 12.11
N LEU A 479 79.04 6.93 12.16
CA LEU A 479 79.41 7.86 11.08
C LEU A 479 80.92 8.25 11.04
N THR A 480 81.56 8.36 9.87
CA THR A 480 82.98 8.76 9.66
C THR A 480 83.11 10.01 8.76
N ILE A 481 84.08 10.90 8.99
CA ILE A 481 84.33 12.18 8.26
C ILE A 481 85.75 12.21 7.64
N THR A 482 85.96 12.62 6.36
CA THR A 482 87.23 12.51 5.54
C THR A 482 87.79 13.86 4.92
N VAL A 483 89.03 14.04 4.35
CA VAL A 483 89.61 15.36 3.85
C VAL A 483 90.49 15.38 2.50
N ASN A 484 90.31 16.24 1.40
CA ASN A 484 90.89 16.16 -0.05
C ASN A 484 91.19 17.51 -0.97
N PRO A 485 91.82 17.55 -2.26
CA PRO A 485 92.19 18.72 -3.25
C PRO A 485 91.67 18.82 -4.82
N SER A 486 91.85 19.92 -5.72
CA SER A 486 90.92 20.52 -6.86
C SER A 486 91.03 20.61 -8.49
N VAL A 487 89.92 20.49 -9.35
CA VAL A 487 89.68 20.54 -10.89
C VAL A 487 88.22 20.95 -11.54
N THR A 488 87.78 20.75 -12.85
CA THR A 488 86.43 21.18 -13.47
C THR A 488 85.68 20.14 -14.41
N THR A 489 84.35 20.21 -14.73
CA THR A 489 83.46 19.03 -15.13
C THR A 489 82.60 19.05 -16.45
N THR A 490 82.35 17.89 -17.15
CA THR A 490 81.51 17.73 -18.41
C THR A 490 80.48 16.55 -18.44
N PHE A 491 79.39 16.55 -19.27
CA PHE A 491 78.32 15.49 -19.32
C PHE A 491 77.70 15.18 -20.73
N SER A 492 77.01 14.03 -20.89
CA SER A 492 76.27 13.60 -22.11
C SER A 492 74.75 13.90 -22.07
N ALA A 493 74.11 14.10 -23.23
CA ALA A 493 72.69 14.49 -23.36
C ALA A 493 71.69 13.38 -22.92
N VAL A 494 70.49 13.78 -22.45
CA VAL A 494 69.40 12.92 -21.94
C VAL A 494 68.13 13.17 -22.76
N ASN A 495 67.41 12.11 -23.14
CA ASN A 495 66.18 12.19 -23.93
C ASN A 495 64.96 12.67 -23.09
N PRO A 496 63.94 13.32 -23.69
CA PRO A 496 62.73 13.74 -22.98
C PRO A 496 61.93 12.60 -22.32
N ILE A 497 61.20 12.89 -21.24
CA ILE A 497 60.36 11.93 -20.49
C ILE A 497 58.89 12.40 -20.35
N CYS A 498 57.96 11.52 -20.01
CA CYS A 498 56.57 11.91 -19.65
C CYS A 498 56.47 12.37 -18.19
N SER A 499 55.50 13.23 -17.88
CA SER A 499 55.23 13.70 -16.52
C SER A 499 54.87 12.52 -15.60
N GLY A 500 55.63 12.36 -14.51
CA GLY A 500 55.53 11.25 -13.58
C GLY A 500 56.29 9.98 -13.98
N ALA A 501 56.85 9.91 -15.20
CA ALA A 501 57.68 8.78 -15.60
C ALA A 501 58.98 8.71 -14.78
N THR A 502 59.53 7.51 -14.66
CA THR A 502 60.77 7.30 -13.92
C THR A 502 61.94 7.97 -14.64
N LEU A 503 62.42 9.08 -14.09
CA LEU A 503 63.64 9.73 -14.55
C LEU A 503 64.83 9.05 -13.89
N SER A 504 65.71 8.43 -14.68
CA SER A 504 66.95 7.86 -14.16
C SER A 504 67.81 8.96 -13.56
N ALA A 505 68.53 8.63 -12.48
CA ALA A 505 69.40 9.60 -11.82
C ALA A 505 70.39 10.21 -12.83
N LEU A 506 70.50 11.55 -12.86
CA LEU A 506 71.55 12.20 -13.61
C LEU A 506 72.92 11.70 -13.10
N PRO A 507 73.91 11.46 -13.98
CA PRO A 507 75.21 10.96 -13.56
C PRO A 507 75.80 11.87 -12.49
N THR A 508 76.12 11.31 -11.34
CA THR A 508 76.76 12.05 -10.23
C THR A 508 78.27 12.16 -10.43
N ILE A 509 78.82 11.59 -11.50
CA ILE A 509 80.22 11.70 -11.92
C ILE A 509 80.23 12.22 -13.36
N SER A 510 80.98 13.29 -13.61
CA SER A 510 81.17 13.87 -14.94
C SER A 510 81.94 12.93 -15.87
N THR A 511 81.83 13.13 -17.19
CA THR A 511 82.53 12.33 -18.21
C THR A 511 84.06 12.45 -18.12
N ASN A 512 84.57 13.42 -17.35
CA ASN A 512 85.97 13.58 -17.00
C ASN A 512 86.29 13.27 -15.52
N GLY A 513 85.41 12.54 -14.80
CA GLY A 513 85.74 11.83 -13.56
C GLY A 513 85.42 12.55 -12.24
N ILE A 514 84.74 13.69 -12.25
CA ILE A 514 84.47 14.51 -11.05
C ILE A 514 83.07 14.27 -10.55
N SER A 515 82.94 13.92 -9.27
CA SER A 515 81.66 13.71 -8.63
C SER A 515 81.05 14.97 -7.99
N GLY A 516 79.74 15.05 -8.04
CA GLY A 516 78.97 16.20 -7.63
C GLY A 516 77.50 15.87 -7.50
N THR A 517 76.75 16.83 -6.99
CA THR A 517 75.30 16.78 -6.88
C THR A 517 74.67 17.72 -7.88
N TRP A 518 73.57 17.30 -8.48
CA TRP A 518 72.69 18.17 -9.26
C TRP A 518 71.67 18.85 -8.34
N SER A 519 71.40 20.12 -8.58
CA SER A 519 70.35 20.92 -7.91
C SER A 519 69.54 21.69 -8.95
N PRO A 520 68.20 21.79 -8.84
CA PRO A 520 67.34 21.20 -7.80
C PRO A 520 67.22 19.67 -7.93
N ALA A 521 66.54 19.02 -6.99
CA ALA A 521 66.25 17.59 -7.09
C ALA A 521 65.51 17.25 -8.39
N LEU A 522 65.71 16.04 -8.91
CA LEU A 522 65.11 15.59 -10.17
C LEU A 522 63.58 15.75 -10.13
N ASN A 523 63.09 16.58 -11.03
CA ASN A 523 61.69 16.86 -11.24
C ASN A 523 61.25 16.14 -12.52
N ASN A 524 60.49 15.07 -12.33
CA ASN A 524 59.88 14.33 -13.44
C ASN A 524 58.46 14.80 -13.75
N LEU A 525 57.98 15.90 -13.14
CA LEU A 525 56.64 16.45 -13.36
C LEU A 525 56.66 17.67 -14.30
N GLN A 526 57.76 18.41 -14.36
CA GLN A 526 57.94 19.62 -15.15
C GLN A 526 59.34 19.73 -15.76
N THR A 527 59.43 20.32 -16.96
CA THR A 527 60.71 20.63 -17.61
C THR A 527 61.56 21.52 -16.72
N THR A 528 62.76 21.09 -16.38
CA THR A 528 63.59 21.70 -15.34
C THR A 528 65.05 21.84 -15.79
N VAL A 529 65.69 22.95 -15.43
CA VAL A 529 67.12 23.20 -15.60
C VAL A 529 67.86 22.83 -14.32
N TYR A 530 68.87 21.97 -14.42
CA TYR A 530 69.67 21.44 -13.33
C TYR A 530 71.08 22.01 -13.33
N THR A 531 71.64 22.25 -12.16
CA THR A 531 73.01 22.74 -11.94
C THR A 531 73.81 21.67 -11.19
N PHE A 532 74.87 21.15 -11.79
CA PHE A 532 75.85 20.26 -11.17
C PHE A 532 76.83 21.06 -10.34
N THR A 533 76.81 20.83 -9.04
CA THR A 533 77.77 21.35 -8.08
C THR A 533 78.68 20.22 -7.64
N PRO A 534 79.99 20.26 -7.93
CA PRO A 534 80.93 19.26 -7.47
C PRO A 534 80.89 19.14 -5.94
N ASN A 535 81.00 17.91 -5.46
CA ASN A 535 80.88 17.63 -4.04
C ASN A 535 82.02 18.33 -3.29
N ALA A 536 81.72 18.82 -2.09
CA ALA A 536 82.75 19.28 -1.16
C ALA A 536 83.84 18.21 -1.03
N GLY A 537 85.10 18.62 -0.98
CA GLY A 537 86.28 17.74 -0.95
C GLY A 537 86.77 17.28 -2.32
N GLN A 538 85.94 17.30 -3.37
CA GLN A 538 86.39 16.94 -4.73
C GLN A 538 87.06 18.08 -5.45
N CYS A 539 86.88 19.24 -4.83
CA CYS A 539 87.52 20.46 -5.14
C CYS A 539 87.28 20.72 -6.64
N ALA A 540 86.09 21.06 -7.06
CA ALA A 540 85.86 21.37 -8.47
C ALA A 540 84.78 22.41 -8.70
N SER A 541 84.70 23.02 -9.88
CA SER A 541 83.71 24.06 -10.20
C SER A 541 82.44 23.55 -10.91
N SER A 542 81.29 24.20 -10.66
CA SER A 542 79.94 23.81 -11.12
C SER A 542 79.61 24.07 -12.61
N THR A 543 78.59 23.38 -13.17
CA THR A 543 78.09 23.45 -14.58
C THR A 543 76.57 23.15 -14.67
N THR A 544 75.82 23.52 -15.73
CA THR A 544 74.34 23.34 -15.84
C THR A 544 73.87 22.43 -17.02
N PHE A 545 72.63 21.89 -16.96
CA PHE A 545 72.01 20.92 -17.89
C PHE A 545 70.46 20.92 -17.83
N THR A 546 69.72 20.81 -18.95
CA THR A 546 68.22 20.87 -18.98
C THR A 546 67.58 19.53 -19.38
N ILE A 547 66.51 19.11 -18.68
CA ILE A 547 65.70 17.93 -19.04
C ILE A 547 64.25 18.34 -19.35
N THR A 548 63.74 17.93 -20.51
CA THR A 548 62.37 18.19 -20.96
C THR A 548 61.39 17.12 -20.46
N VAL A 549 60.26 17.54 -19.87
CA VAL A 549 59.16 16.69 -19.38
C VAL A 549 57.87 17.03 -20.14
N ASN A 550 57.30 16.05 -20.83
CA ASN A 550 56.03 16.17 -21.56
C ASN A 550 54.85 15.91 -20.61
N SER A 551 53.88 16.82 -20.54
CA SER A 551 52.69 16.66 -19.69
C SER A 551 51.86 15.43 -20.08
N LEU A 552 51.19 14.81 -19.10
CA LEU A 552 50.26 13.70 -19.37
C LEU A 552 49.02 14.22 -20.11
N VAL A 553 48.61 13.52 -21.16
CA VAL A 553 47.37 13.78 -21.88
C VAL A 553 46.29 12.83 -21.36
N THR A 554 45.14 13.36 -20.94
CA THR A 554 44.01 12.52 -20.53
C THR A 554 43.30 11.96 -21.76
N PRO A 555 43.12 10.64 -21.90
CA PRO A 555 42.36 10.04 -23.00
C PRO A 555 40.89 10.48 -22.97
N THR A 556 40.34 10.81 -24.13
CA THR A 556 38.93 11.19 -24.28
C THR A 556 38.15 10.12 -25.05
N PHE A 557 36.95 9.79 -24.61
CA PHE A 557 36.05 8.85 -25.27
C PHE A 557 34.68 9.49 -25.48
N THR A 558 33.95 9.05 -26.49
CA THR A 558 32.53 9.36 -26.62
C THR A 558 31.77 8.65 -25.51
N ALA A 559 30.81 9.36 -24.89
CA ALA A 559 29.92 8.74 -23.91
C ALA A 559 29.16 7.57 -24.55
N VAL A 560 28.96 6.50 -23.78
CA VAL A 560 28.10 5.38 -24.16
C VAL A 560 26.73 5.67 -23.58
N ASN A 561 25.70 5.64 -24.42
CA ASN A 561 24.33 5.84 -23.95
C ASN A 561 23.94 4.70 -22.98
N PRO A 562 23.05 4.95 -22.01
CA PRO A 562 22.50 3.89 -21.15
C PRO A 562 21.89 2.76 -21.99
N ILE A 563 22.04 1.52 -21.53
CA ILE A 563 21.42 0.33 -22.13
C ILE A 563 20.54 -0.39 -21.12
N CYS A 564 19.60 -1.20 -21.59
CA CYS A 564 18.76 -1.99 -20.70
C CYS A 564 19.51 -3.22 -20.16
N SER A 565 19.13 -3.69 -18.98
CA SER A 565 19.73 -4.89 -18.37
C SER A 565 19.60 -6.11 -19.29
N GLY A 566 20.75 -6.70 -19.63
CA GLY A 566 20.87 -7.88 -20.48
C GLY A 566 21.03 -7.57 -21.98
N GLU A 567 20.93 -6.30 -22.41
CA GLU A 567 21.17 -5.94 -23.81
C GLU A 567 22.63 -6.18 -24.22
N THR A 568 22.87 -6.38 -25.51
CA THR A 568 24.21 -6.62 -26.03
C THR A 568 25.05 -5.35 -25.95
N LEU A 569 26.08 -5.37 -25.10
CA LEU A 569 27.05 -4.29 -24.97
C LEU A 569 28.20 -4.49 -25.96
N SER A 570 28.42 -3.52 -26.84
CA SER A 570 29.54 -3.55 -27.80
C SER A 570 30.88 -3.35 -27.10
N ALA A 571 31.95 -3.92 -27.68
CA ALA A 571 33.31 -3.74 -27.17
C ALA A 571 33.70 -2.26 -27.10
N LEU A 572 34.27 -1.82 -25.98
CA LEU A 572 34.77 -0.46 -25.84
C LEU A 572 36.01 -0.21 -26.74
N PRO A 573 36.16 0.99 -27.34
CA PRO A 573 37.32 1.30 -28.18
C PRO A 573 38.64 1.19 -27.42
N THR A 574 39.64 0.58 -28.05
CA THR A 574 41.01 0.47 -27.50
C THR A 574 41.90 1.66 -27.86
N ILE A 575 41.39 2.62 -28.63
CA ILE A 575 42.07 3.88 -28.98
C ILE A 575 41.10 5.03 -28.68
N SER A 576 41.55 6.02 -27.91
CA SER A 576 40.79 7.21 -27.57
C SER A 576 40.62 8.17 -28.75
N THR A 577 39.68 9.11 -28.66
CA THR A 577 39.42 10.08 -29.74
C THR A 577 40.56 11.07 -29.96
N ASN A 578 41.44 11.24 -28.96
CA ASN A 578 42.70 11.98 -29.06
C ASN A 578 43.93 11.08 -29.34
N GLY A 579 43.73 9.84 -29.79
CA GLY A 579 44.78 8.99 -30.37
C GLY A 579 45.61 8.15 -29.38
N ILE A 580 45.19 8.01 -28.13
CA ILE A 580 45.88 7.21 -27.10
C ILE A 580 45.34 5.78 -27.13
N SER A 581 46.20 4.79 -27.35
CA SER A 581 45.85 3.36 -27.28
C SER A 581 45.96 2.79 -25.86
N GLY A 582 45.11 1.82 -25.50
CA GLY A 582 45.06 1.22 -24.18
C GLY A 582 44.01 0.10 -24.08
N SER A 583 43.65 -0.25 -22.84
CA SER A 583 42.71 -1.34 -22.53
C SER A 583 41.78 -0.96 -21.38
N TRP A 584 40.60 -1.59 -21.33
CA TRP A 584 39.58 -1.36 -20.31
C TRP A 584 39.56 -2.48 -19.26
N SER A 585 39.25 -2.14 -18.01
CA SER A 585 39.01 -3.06 -16.90
C SER A 585 37.92 -2.51 -15.98
N PRO A 586 37.01 -3.33 -15.40
CA PRO A 586 36.89 -4.78 -15.54
C PRO A 586 36.33 -5.21 -16.91
N ALA A 587 36.11 -6.52 -17.11
CA ALA A 587 35.41 -7.03 -18.29
C ALA A 587 33.99 -6.47 -18.37
N LEU A 588 33.44 -6.38 -19.59
CA LEU A 588 32.12 -5.80 -19.83
C LEU A 588 31.01 -6.56 -19.09
N ASN A 589 30.15 -5.80 -18.40
CA ASN A 589 28.99 -6.26 -17.66
C ASN A 589 27.76 -5.49 -18.17
N ASN A 590 26.76 -6.23 -18.65
CA ASN A 590 25.51 -5.69 -19.16
C ASN A 590 24.31 -5.93 -18.20
N LEU A 591 24.56 -6.39 -16.97
CA LEU A 591 23.52 -6.63 -15.95
C LEU A 591 23.55 -5.60 -14.83
N GLN A 592 24.66 -4.88 -14.65
CA GLN A 592 24.84 -3.91 -13.58
C GLN A 592 25.60 -2.68 -14.07
N THR A 593 25.18 -1.50 -13.63
CA THR A 593 25.92 -0.24 -13.85
C THR A 593 27.34 -0.41 -13.34
N THR A 594 28.30 -0.27 -14.26
CA THR A 594 29.71 -0.59 -14.00
C THR A 594 30.58 0.59 -14.41
N GLU A 595 31.50 0.98 -13.53
CA GLU A 595 32.56 1.95 -13.84
C GLU A 595 33.76 1.21 -14.45
N TYR A 596 34.11 1.56 -15.69
CA TYR A 596 35.25 1.01 -16.40
C TYR A 596 36.42 1.97 -16.34
N THR A 597 37.62 1.45 -16.09
CA THR A 597 38.88 2.19 -16.10
C THR A 597 39.65 1.87 -17.37
N PHE A 598 39.99 2.89 -18.16
CA PHE A 598 40.89 2.79 -19.30
C PHE A 598 42.34 3.00 -18.85
N GLY A 599 43.17 1.97 -19.03
CA GLY A 599 44.61 2.01 -18.84
C GLY A 599 45.34 2.22 -20.17
N PRO A 600 46.03 3.36 -20.37
CA PRO A 600 46.85 3.59 -21.56
C PRO A 600 47.98 2.57 -21.72
N THR A 601 48.35 2.29 -22.97
CA THR A 601 49.51 1.45 -23.29
C THR A 601 50.79 2.15 -22.85
N THR A 602 51.74 1.40 -22.31
CA THR A 602 53.01 1.92 -21.81
C THR A 602 53.72 2.76 -22.89
N GLY A 603 54.18 3.97 -22.52
CA GLY A 603 54.96 4.85 -23.39
C GLY A 603 54.20 6.00 -24.08
N GLN A 604 52.89 6.14 -23.85
CA GLN A 604 52.07 7.16 -24.54
C GLN A 604 51.91 8.50 -23.82
N CYS A 605 52.62 8.73 -22.70
CA CYS A 605 52.49 9.94 -21.88
C CYS A 605 51.02 10.32 -21.58
N ALA A 606 50.21 9.36 -21.12
CA ALA A 606 48.79 9.56 -20.85
C ALA A 606 48.39 9.04 -19.46
N SER A 607 47.39 9.66 -18.84
CA SER A 607 46.80 9.22 -17.57
C SER A 607 45.65 8.23 -17.80
N SER A 608 45.31 7.42 -16.80
CA SER A 608 44.08 6.61 -16.86
C SER A 608 42.84 7.50 -16.80
N THR A 609 41.77 7.08 -17.47
CA THR A 609 40.46 7.73 -17.38
C THR A 609 39.38 6.70 -17.04
N ARG A 610 38.21 7.18 -16.61
CA ARG A 610 37.06 6.33 -16.26
C ARG A 610 35.86 6.64 -17.13
N LEU A 611 35.04 5.64 -17.36
CA LEU A 611 33.76 5.72 -18.07
C LEU A 611 32.75 4.85 -17.33
N THR A 612 31.64 5.44 -16.91
CA THR A 612 30.51 4.68 -16.35
C THR A 612 29.54 4.34 -17.47
N ILE A 613 29.16 3.07 -17.56
CA ILE A 613 28.04 2.64 -18.41
C ILE A 613 26.88 2.32 -17.47
N GLU A 614 25.80 3.08 -17.62
CA GLU A 614 24.57 2.92 -16.86
C GLU A 614 23.73 1.77 -17.45
N ILE A 615 23.31 0.86 -16.58
CA ILE A 615 22.38 -0.23 -16.92
C ILE A 615 21.03 0.09 -16.28
N VAL A 616 20.02 0.31 -17.13
CA VAL A 616 18.65 0.56 -16.69
C VAL A 616 17.96 -0.79 -16.41
N PRO A 617 17.42 -1.03 -15.19
CA PRO A 617 16.68 -2.25 -14.87
C PRO A 617 15.45 -2.41 -15.75
N ASN A 618 15.07 -3.66 -16.07
CA ASN A 618 13.86 -3.93 -16.84
C ASN A 618 12.61 -3.75 -15.97
N LEU A 619 11.70 -2.87 -16.38
CA LEU A 619 10.39 -2.67 -15.79
C LEU A 619 9.42 -3.78 -16.21
N GLN A 620 8.40 -4.03 -15.39
CA GLN A 620 7.32 -4.96 -15.71
C GLN A 620 6.06 -4.16 -16.06
N PRO A 621 5.44 -4.36 -17.24
CA PRO A 621 4.11 -3.82 -17.53
C PRO A 621 3.07 -4.35 -16.53
N ASP A 622 2.07 -3.53 -16.22
CA ASP A 622 1.08 -3.76 -15.16
C ASP A 622 -0.35 -3.91 -15.72
N PHE A 623 -0.49 -4.58 -16.87
CA PHE A 623 -1.81 -4.92 -17.40
C PHE A 623 -2.51 -5.97 -16.52
N SER A 624 -3.81 -5.81 -16.31
CA SER A 624 -4.68 -6.78 -15.65
C SER A 624 -5.28 -7.78 -16.65
N ALA A 625 -5.71 -8.94 -16.15
CA ALA A 625 -6.51 -9.88 -16.95
C ALA A 625 -7.85 -9.23 -17.37
N ILE A 626 -8.38 -9.66 -18.52
CA ILE A 626 -9.63 -9.13 -19.09
C ILE A 626 -10.63 -10.28 -19.22
N SER A 627 -11.86 -10.05 -18.77
CA SER A 627 -12.99 -10.96 -18.98
C SER A 627 -14.04 -10.28 -19.85
N LEU A 628 -14.53 -10.96 -20.88
CA LEU A 628 -15.52 -10.45 -21.85
C LEU A 628 -16.62 -11.48 -22.08
N CYS A 629 -17.71 -11.06 -22.71
CA CYS A 629 -18.78 -11.94 -23.14
C CYS A 629 -18.62 -12.40 -24.59
N GLU A 630 -19.07 -13.61 -24.88
CA GLU A 630 -19.12 -14.12 -26.23
C GLU A 630 -19.92 -13.17 -27.14
N ASN A 631 -19.37 -12.82 -28.31
CA ASN A 631 -19.93 -11.87 -29.28
C ASN A 631 -19.87 -10.37 -28.89
N ASP A 632 -19.14 -9.99 -27.83
CA ASP A 632 -18.80 -8.59 -27.61
C ASP A 632 -18.09 -7.98 -28.83
N THR A 633 -18.21 -6.68 -29.06
CA THR A 633 -17.51 -6.04 -30.18
C THR A 633 -16.00 -6.17 -30.03
N SER A 634 -15.32 -6.60 -31.09
CA SER A 634 -13.86 -6.68 -31.06
C SER A 634 -13.22 -5.31 -30.87
N PHE A 635 -12.11 -5.29 -30.13
CA PHE A 635 -11.35 -4.07 -29.86
C PHE A 635 -9.85 -4.34 -29.88
N SER A 636 -9.07 -3.28 -30.03
CA SER A 636 -7.61 -3.32 -29.94
C SER A 636 -7.15 -3.07 -28.51
N LEU A 637 -6.23 -3.88 -28.02
CA LEU A 637 -5.58 -3.64 -26.72
C LEU A 637 -4.73 -2.36 -26.78
N ASN A 638 -4.67 -1.63 -25.65
CA ASN A 638 -3.90 -0.39 -25.56
C ASN A 638 -2.40 -0.67 -25.73
N SER A 639 -1.74 0.07 -26.61
CA SER A 639 -0.29 -0.04 -26.85
C SER A 639 0.56 0.60 -25.74
N ILE A 640 -0.06 1.17 -24.69
CA ILE A 640 0.61 1.75 -23.53
C ILE A 640 0.08 1.08 -22.26
N SER A 641 0.96 0.56 -21.41
CA SER A 641 0.59 0.01 -20.10
C SER A 641 0.15 1.08 -19.10
N PRO A 642 -0.61 0.74 -18.05
CA PRO A 642 -0.98 1.69 -17.00
C PRO A 642 0.22 2.41 -16.35
N ASN A 643 1.36 1.74 -16.20
CA ASN A 643 2.62 2.35 -15.76
C ASN A 643 3.45 3.03 -16.88
N GLY A 644 2.89 3.22 -18.07
CA GLY A 644 3.42 4.10 -19.12
C GLY A 644 4.38 3.45 -20.14
N ILE A 645 4.54 2.14 -20.15
CA ILE A 645 5.43 1.42 -21.07
C ILE A 645 4.75 1.28 -22.43
N VAL A 646 5.41 1.73 -23.49
CA VAL A 646 4.87 1.66 -24.86
C VAL A 646 5.31 0.37 -25.55
N GLY A 647 4.40 -0.34 -26.20
CA GLY A 647 4.67 -1.61 -26.86
C GLY A 647 3.60 -2.02 -27.86
N SER A 648 3.57 -3.32 -28.15
CA SER A 648 2.63 -3.92 -29.08
C SER A 648 2.14 -5.26 -28.56
N TRP A 649 0.92 -5.63 -28.92
CA TRP A 649 0.29 -6.87 -28.50
C TRP A 649 0.31 -7.92 -29.61
N LEU A 650 0.48 -9.18 -29.22
CA LEU A 650 0.26 -10.34 -30.08
C LEU A 650 -0.61 -11.38 -29.36
N PRO A 651 -1.84 -11.64 -29.82
CA PRO A 651 -2.58 -10.90 -30.86
C PRO A 651 -2.84 -9.44 -30.47
N SER A 652 -3.10 -8.54 -31.44
CA SER A 652 -3.36 -7.11 -31.15
C SER A 652 -4.84 -6.74 -31.06
N ILE A 653 -5.70 -7.62 -31.59
CA ILE A 653 -7.15 -7.47 -31.60
C ILE A 653 -7.71 -8.61 -30.77
N VAL A 654 -8.58 -8.26 -29.84
CA VAL A 654 -9.37 -9.23 -29.10
C VAL A 654 -10.62 -9.51 -29.91
N ASP A 655 -10.78 -10.74 -30.39
CA ASP A 655 -12.07 -11.24 -30.83
C ASP A 655 -12.74 -11.96 -29.67
N SER A 656 -14.01 -11.68 -29.44
CA SER A 656 -14.80 -12.21 -28.33
C SER A 656 -15.27 -13.64 -28.59
N THR A 657 -14.50 -14.44 -29.33
CA THR A 657 -14.92 -15.78 -29.78
C THR A 657 -14.17 -16.90 -29.07
N THR A 658 -12.93 -16.66 -28.62
CA THR A 658 -12.14 -17.68 -27.93
C THR A 658 -11.26 -17.07 -26.84
N SER A 659 -11.24 -17.71 -25.67
CA SER A 659 -10.28 -17.38 -24.61
C SER A 659 -8.86 -17.69 -25.07
N GLY A 660 -7.90 -16.88 -24.64
CA GLY A 660 -6.51 -17.06 -25.04
C GLY A 660 -5.54 -16.13 -24.35
N PHE A 661 -4.26 -16.37 -24.63
CA PHE A 661 -3.17 -15.57 -24.08
C PHE A 661 -2.73 -14.49 -25.07
N TYR A 662 -2.57 -13.28 -24.54
CA TYR A 662 -2.14 -12.11 -25.28
C TYR A 662 -0.82 -11.65 -24.68
N THR A 663 0.21 -11.50 -25.53
CA THR A 663 1.54 -11.10 -25.07
C THR A 663 1.85 -9.68 -25.50
N PHE A 664 2.04 -8.80 -24.52
CA PHE A 664 2.57 -7.46 -24.71
C PHE A 664 4.09 -7.53 -24.83
N THR A 665 4.60 -6.97 -25.91
CA THR A 665 6.02 -6.81 -26.19
C THR A 665 6.37 -5.32 -26.20
N PRO A 666 7.13 -4.83 -25.21
CA PRO A 666 7.58 -3.45 -25.18
C PRO A 666 8.38 -3.06 -26.43
N ASN A 667 8.29 -1.79 -26.84
CA ASN A 667 9.07 -1.26 -27.94
C ASN A 667 10.57 -1.17 -27.57
N SER A 668 11.43 -1.15 -28.58
CA SER A 668 12.87 -0.97 -28.41
C SER A 668 13.18 0.27 -27.56
N GLY A 669 14.06 0.14 -26.56
CA GLY A 669 14.49 1.24 -25.70
C GLY A 669 13.58 1.55 -24.51
N GLN A 670 12.54 0.75 -24.25
CA GLN A 670 11.65 0.92 -23.09
C GLN A 670 12.17 0.25 -21.81
N CYS A 671 13.25 -0.53 -21.88
CA CYS A 671 13.80 -1.31 -20.77
C CYS A 671 12.72 -2.01 -19.96
N ALA A 672 11.96 -2.89 -20.60
CA ALA A 672 10.86 -3.61 -19.99
C ALA A 672 10.78 -5.04 -20.50
N ASN A 673 10.28 -5.94 -19.65
CA ASN A 673 10.04 -7.33 -20.02
C ASN A 673 8.67 -7.51 -20.68
N ASN A 674 8.51 -8.59 -21.44
CA ASN A 674 7.21 -8.96 -21.96
C ASN A 674 6.24 -9.32 -20.82
N GLN A 675 4.96 -9.03 -21.01
CA GLN A 675 3.89 -9.49 -20.12
C GLN A 675 2.88 -10.29 -20.93
N THR A 676 2.45 -11.43 -20.40
CA THR A 676 1.34 -12.21 -20.96
C THR A 676 0.14 -12.08 -20.04
N ILE A 677 -1.00 -11.68 -20.59
CA ILE A 677 -2.29 -11.70 -19.90
C ILE A 677 -3.19 -12.78 -20.51
N GLU A 678 -4.09 -13.31 -19.70
CA GLU A 678 -5.19 -14.16 -20.16
C GLU A 678 -6.41 -13.29 -20.44
N ILE A 679 -7.04 -13.53 -21.60
CA ILE A 679 -8.36 -13.01 -21.91
C ILE A 679 -9.34 -14.17 -21.81
N THR A 680 -10.32 -14.02 -20.92
CA THR A 680 -11.38 -15.01 -20.69
C THR A 680 -12.65 -14.58 -21.39
N ILE A 681 -13.19 -15.42 -22.27
CA ILE A 681 -14.48 -15.24 -22.92
C ILE A 681 -15.51 -16.09 -22.19
N ASN A 682 -16.51 -15.45 -21.60
CA ASN A 682 -17.63 -16.09 -20.92
C ASN A 682 -18.73 -16.42 -21.95
N PRO A 683 -19.12 -17.70 -22.09
CA PRO A 683 -20.08 -18.12 -23.11
C PRO A 683 -21.51 -17.64 -22.79
N ILE A 684 -22.29 -17.37 -23.83
CA ILE A 684 -23.73 -17.09 -23.68
C ILE A 684 -24.50 -18.41 -23.71
N THR A 685 -25.00 -18.86 -22.56
CA THR A 685 -25.69 -20.14 -22.42
C THR A 685 -27.21 -19.98 -22.39
N LEU A 686 -27.73 -18.80 -22.06
CA LEU A 686 -29.16 -18.49 -22.08
C LEU A 686 -29.63 -18.08 -23.48
N GLN A 687 -30.26 -19.01 -24.20
CA GLN A 687 -30.81 -18.78 -25.55
C GLN A 687 -32.35 -18.68 -25.55
N ASP A 688 -33.01 -19.53 -24.76
CA ASP A 688 -34.46 -19.55 -24.55
C ASP A 688 -34.77 -20.36 -23.27
N PHE A 689 -35.97 -20.23 -22.73
CA PHE A 689 -36.47 -21.01 -21.60
C PHE A 689 -37.97 -21.28 -21.73
N GLU A 690 -38.48 -22.39 -21.23
CA GLU A 690 -39.92 -22.67 -21.19
C GLU A 690 -40.50 -22.34 -19.81
N VAL A 691 -41.82 -22.16 -19.76
CA VAL A 691 -42.55 -21.90 -18.53
C VAL A 691 -43.68 -22.90 -18.39
N GLU A 692 -43.74 -23.57 -17.25
CA GLU A 692 -44.84 -24.45 -16.86
C GLU A 692 -45.68 -23.79 -15.76
N VAL A 693 -46.98 -23.64 -16.01
CA VAL A 693 -47.93 -23.10 -15.03
C VAL A 693 -48.74 -24.22 -14.38
N SER A 694 -49.07 -24.03 -13.10
CA SER A 694 -49.99 -24.92 -12.38
C SER A 694 -51.39 -24.97 -13.03
N HIS A 695 -52.19 -25.96 -12.64
CA HIS A 695 -53.56 -26.10 -13.16
C HIS A 695 -54.43 -24.87 -12.82
N PRO A 696 -55.34 -24.44 -13.73
CA PRO A 696 -56.27 -23.34 -13.46
C PRO A 696 -57.09 -23.56 -12.18
N PHE A 697 -57.31 -22.48 -11.44
CA PHE A 697 -57.98 -22.45 -10.14
C PHE A 697 -57.25 -23.21 -9.02
N SER A 698 -55.94 -23.47 -9.15
CA SER A 698 -55.11 -24.00 -8.06
C SER A 698 -55.10 -23.05 -6.87
N THR A 699 -55.20 -23.58 -5.65
CA THR A 699 -55.08 -22.78 -4.43
C THR A 699 -53.66 -22.27 -4.19
N ASN A 700 -52.66 -22.98 -4.73
CA ASN A 700 -51.26 -22.60 -4.71
C ASN A 700 -50.78 -22.57 -6.16
N ALA A 701 -51.05 -21.47 -6.87
CA ALA A 701 -50.61 -21.35 -8.25
C ALA A 701 -49.09 -21.23 -8.31
N THR A 702 -48.46 -21.93 -9.24
CA THR A 702 -47.01 -21.91 -9.43
C THR A 702 -46.64 -21.63 -10.87
N ILE A 703 -45.51 -20.97 -11.06
CA ILE A 703 -44.83 -20.81 -12.35
C ILE A 703 -43.45 -21.45 -12.19
N THR A 704 -43.11 -22.43 -13.04
CA THR A 704 -41.80 -23.09 -13.05
C THR A 704 -41.08 -22.80 -14.35
N VAL A 705 -39.83 -22.34 -14.25
CA VAL A 705 -38.96 -22.04 -15.38
C VAL A 705 -38.13 -23.26 -15.72
N ILE A 706 -38.12 -23.63 -17.00
CA ILE A 706 -37.38 -24.78 -17.53
C ILE A 706 -36.32 -24.26 -18.51
N ILE A 707 -35.04 -24.42 -18.15
CA ILE A 707 -33.90 -24.05 -19.00
C ILE A 707 -33.19 -25.34 -19.42
N ASN A 708 -32.93 -25.50 -20.72
CA ASN A 708 -32.32 -26.70 -21.28
C ASN A 708 -30.78 -26.64 -21.33
N SER A 709 -30.19 -25.49 -21.00
CA SER A 709 -28.75 -25.27 -20.89
C SER A 709 -28.27 -25.33 -19.44
N ILE A 710 -26.98 -25.62 -19.28
CA ILE A 710 -26.28 -25.59 -17.99
C ILE A 710 -25.70 -24.18 -17.83
N GLY A 711 -25.94 -23.55 -16.69
CA GLY A 711 -25.41 -22.24 -16.35
C GLY A 711 -25.89 -21.80 -14.97
N ASN A 712 -25.34 -20.70 -14.48
CA ASN A 712 -25.84 -20.06 -13.27
C ASN A 712 -26.92 -19.06 -13.65
N TYR A 713 -28.15 -19.29 -13.22
CA TYR A 713 -29.30 -18.46 -13.57
C TYR A 713 -30.01 -17.93 -12.33
N SER A 714 -30.59 -16.73 -12.47
CA SER A 714 -31.56 -16.20 -11.53
C SER A 714 -32.84 -15.81 -12.26
N PHE A 715 -33.93 -15.76 -11.51
CA PHE A 715 -35.28 -15.73 -12.04
C PHE A 715 -36.06 -14.61 -11.37
N GLN A 716 -36.84 -13.88 -12.15
CA GLN A 716 -37.72 -12.83 -11.69
C GLN A 716 -39.13 -13.07 -12.22
N LEU A 717 -40.14 -12.87 -11.38
CA LEU A 717 -41.54 -12.87 -11.75
C LEU A 717 -42.03 -11.42 -11.73
N ASP A 718 -42.60 -10.97 -12.84
CA ASP A 718 -42.99 -9.58 -13.07
C ASP A 718 -41.83 -8.63 -12.73
N ASP A 719 -42.12 -7.58 -11.96
CA ASP A 719 -41.14 -6.63 -11.43
C ASP A 719 -40.72 -6.98 -9.98
N GLY A 720 -40.89 -8.24 -9.55
CA GLY A 720 -40.59 -8.71 -8.20
C GLY A 720 -39.09 -8.92 -7.92
N SER A 721 -38.74 -9.44 -6.74
CA SER A 721 -37.34 -9.74 -6.40
C SER A 721 -36.77 -10.87 -7.25
N ILE A 722 -35.49 -10.75 -7.60
CA ILE A 722 -34.74 -11.80 -8.28
C ILE A 722 -34.45 -12.92 -7.28
N GLN A 723 -34.76 -14.16 -7.65
CA GLN A 723 -34.50 -15.36 -6.84
C GLN A 723 -33.61 -16.36 -7.59
N SER A 724 -32.91 -17.21 -6.84
CA SER A 724 -32.12 -18.33 -7.40
C SER A 724 -32.99 -19.55 -7.73
N SER A 725 -34.17 -19.66 -7.12
CA SER A 725 -35.13 -20.72 -7.40
C SER A 725 -35.79 -20.51 -8.76
N ASN A 726 -35.91 -21.56 -9.57
CA ASN A 726 -36.63 -21.53 -10.84
C ASN A 726 -38.16 -21.71 -10.68
N ILE A 727 -38.67 -21.73 -9.44
CA ILE A 727 -40.09 -21.94 -9.13
C ILE A 727 -40.62 -20.73 -8.36
N PHE A 728 -41.66 -20.09 -8.88
CA PHE A 728 -42.47 -19.11 -8.19
C PHE A 728 -43.72 -19.77 -7.61
N GLN A 729 -43.98 -19.54 -6.33
CA GLN A 729 -45.11 -20.12 -5.60
C GLN A 729 -46.13 -19.03 -5.23
N ASN A 730 -47.38 -19.44 -5.04
CA ASN A 730 -48.49 -18.56 -4.69
C ASN A 730 -48.64 -17.37 -5.64
N VAL A 731 -48.43 -17.62 -6.93
CA VAL A 731 -48.56 -16.60 -7.97
C VAL A 731 -50.00 -16.09 -8.02
N THR A 732 -50.17 -14.77 -8.07
CA THR A 732 -51.49 -14.14 -8.11
C THR A 732 -52.20 -14.45 -9.43
N SER A 733 -53.48 -14.12 -9.51
CA SER A 733 -54.24 -14.32 -10.74
C SER A 733 -53.96 -13.19 -11.73
N GLY A 734 -53.88 -13.52 -13.02
CA GLY A 734 -53.67 -12.53 -14.07
C GLY A 734 -52.57 -12.93 -15.05
N ILE A 735 -52.13 -11.94 -15.82
CA ILE A 735 -51.03 -12.08 -16.78
C ILE A 735 -49.73 -11.69 -16.09
N HIS A 736 -48.73 -12.56 -16.22
CA HIS A 736 -47.41 -12.37 -15.65
C HIS A 736 -46.33 -12.35 -16.75
N SER A 737 -45.17 -11.80 -16.38
CA SER A 737 -43.92 -11.98 -17.10
C SER A 737 -42.91 -12.73 -16.24
N VAL A 738 -42.00 -13.45 -16.87
CA VAL A 738 -40.85 -14.05 -16.20
C VAL A 738 -39.59 -13.60 -16.91
N THR A 739 -38.61 -13.14 -16.16
CA THR A 739 -37.27 -12.80 -16.64
C THR A 739 -36.26 -13.78 -16.08
N VAL A 740 -35.40 -14.31 -16.95
CA VAL A 740 -34.26 -15.16 -16.58
C VAL A 740 -32.99 -14.39 -16.85
N TYR A 741 -32.10 -14.33 -15.85
CA TYR A 741 -30.78 -13.72 -15.93
C TYR A 741 -29.70 -14.79 -15.94
N GLN A 742 -28.68 -14.61 -16.77
CA GLN A 742 -27.45 -15.40 -16.71
C GLN A 742 -26.43 -14.69 -15.80
N ASN A 743 -25.90 -15.41 -14.81
CA ASN A 743 -25.02 -14.87 -13.76
C ASN A 743 -23.54 -15.21 -13.96
N ASP A 744 -23.16 -15.74 -15.13
CA ASP A 744 -21.80 -16.19 -15.45
C ASP A 744 -20.92 -15.05 -16.01
N GLY A 745 -21.05 -13.84 -15.45
CA GLY A 745 -20.27 -12.67 -15.84
C GLY A 745 -20.74 -11.94 -17.10
N CYS A 746 -21.83 -12.40 -17.72
CA CYS A 746 -22.50 -11.75 -18.86
C CYS A 746 -23.91 -11.35 -18.48
N ALA A 747 -24.17 -10.04 -18.39
CA ALA A 747 -25.46 -9.49 -18.00
C ALA A 747 -26.51 -9.63 -19.11
N ILE A 748 -26.91 -10.87 -19.42
CA ILE A 748 -27.92 -11.21 -20.41
C ILE A 748 -29.18 -11.65 -19.69
N SER A 749 -30.32 -11.14 -20.16
CA SER A 749 -31.63 -11.53 -19.67
C SER A 749 -32.61 -11.78 -20.81
N ILE A 750 -33.48 -12.77 -20.66
CA ILE A 750 -34.62 -13.02 -21.56
C ILE A 750 -35.89 -12.88 -20.75
N THR A 751 -36.88 -12.13 -21.27
CA THR A 751 -38.21 -11.98 -20.66
C THR A 751 -39.27 -12.67 -21.52
N LYS A 752 -40.08 -13.55 -20.92
CA LYS A 752 -41.31 -14.07 -21.51
C LYS A 752 -42.51 -13.42 -20.85
N ASN A 753 -43.36 -12.81 -21.66
CA ASN A 753 -44.61 -12.17 -21.24
C ASN A 753 -45.81 -13.10 -21.49
N ASP A 754 -47.00 -12.63 -21.15
CA ASP A 754 -48.28 -13.27 -21.45
C ASP A 754 -48.50 -14.63 -20.75
N ILE A 755 -47.89 -14.83 -19.58
CA ILE A 755 -48.04 -16.04 -18.76
C ILE A 755 -49.31 -15.92 -17.91
N LEU A 756 -50.39 -16.58 -18.33
CA LEU A 756 -51.71 -16.46 -17.69
C LEU A 756 -51.91 -17.44 -16.53
N ILE A 757 -52.12 -16.91 -15.32
CA ILE A 757 -52.68 -17.63 -14.17
C ILE A 757 -54.18 -17.33 -14.08
N ILE A 758 -54.98 -18.39 -14.01
CA ILE A 758 -56.45 -18.30 -13.97
C ILE A 758 -56.94 -18.64 -12.56
N HIS A 759 -57.60 -17.69 -11.91
CA HIS A 759 -58.29 -17.87 -10.64
C HIS A 759 -59.69 -17.24 -10.69
N TYR A 760 -60.33 -17.03 -9.53
CA TYR A 760 -61.66 -16.42 -9.44
C TYR A 760 -61.76 -15.58 -8.16
N PRO A 761 -62.53 -14.47 -8.14
CA PRO A 761 -62.67 -13.66 -6.95
C PRO A 761 -63.37 -14.44 -5.83
N LEU A 762 -62.78 -14.45 -4.63
CA LEU A 762 -63.35 -15.15 -3.47
C LEU A 762 -64.55 -14.41 -2.87
N PHE A 763 -64.70 -13.12 -3.14
CA PHE A 763 -65.84 -12.33 -2.71
C PHE A 763 -66.06 -11.10 -3.60
N PHE A 764 -67.19 -10.42 -3.40
CA PHE A 764 -67.47 -9.10 -3.97
C PHE A 764 -68.39 -8.28 -3.04
N THR A 765 -68.38 -6.96 -3.18
CA THR A 765 -69.06 -5.97 -2.34
C THR A 765 -69.91 -5.01 -3.17
N PRO A 766 -71.13 -5.39 -3.57
CA PRO A 766 -72.01 -4.54 -4.39
C PRO A 766 -72.60 -3.38 -3.56
N ASN A 767 -71.79 -2.37 -3.25
CA ASN A 767 -72.11 -1.20 -2.43
C ASN A 767 -72.12 0.13 -3.24
N GLY A 768 -71.66 0.10 -4.49
CA GLY A 768 -71.64 1.22 -5.42
C GLY A 768 -70.45 2.17 -5.25
N ASP A 769 -69.37 1.74 -4.60
CA ASP A 769 -68.15 2.54 -4.44
C ASP A 769 -67.16 2.44 -5.61
N GLY A 770 -67.47 1.59 -6.61
CA GLY A 770 -66.64 1.33 -7.78
C GLY A 770 -65.66 0.18 -7.61
N PHE A 771 -65.53 -0.41 -6.42
CA PHE A 771 -64.59 -1.48 -6.10
C PHE A 771 -65.32 -2.79 -5.76
N ASN A 772 -64.99 -3.86 -6.49
CA ASN A 772 -65.61 -5.18 -6.30
C ASN A 772 -67.16 -5.16 -6.35
N ASP A 773 -67.76 -4.23 -7.08
CA ASP A 773 -69.22 -4.07 -7.16
C ASP A 773 -69.91 -5.24 -7.88
N THR A 774 -69.17 -5.96 -8.70
CA THR A 774 -69.68 -7.10 -9.45
C THR A 774 -68.72 -8.26 -9.42
N TRP A 775 -69.26 -9.47 -9.58
CA TRP A 775 -68.51 -10.71 -9.56
C TRP A 775 -68.46 -11.35 -10.96
N THR A 776 -67.25 -11.66 -11.43
CA THR A 776 -66.97 -12.39 -12.68
C THR A 776 -65.60 -13.06 -12.59
N ILE A 777 -65.25 -13.90 -13.58
CA ILE A 777 -63.92 -14.49 -13.73
C ILE A 777 -63.23 -13.79 -14.91
N SER A 778 -62.52 -12.70 -14.61
CA SER A 778 -61.86 -11.85 -15.63
C SER A 778 -60.75 -12.57 -16.38
N ASP A 779 -60.06 -13.51 -15.74
CA ASP A 779 -58.87 -14.17 -16.30
C ASP A 779 -59.22 -15.10 -17.47
N LEU A 780 -60.50 -15.40 -17.65
CA LEU A 780 -61.04 -16.11 -18.81
C LEU A 780 -61.38 -15.19 -19.99
N PHE A 781 -60.81 -13.97 -20.05
CA PHE A 781 -61.06 -13.01 -21.13
C PHE A 781 -60.70 -13.54 -22.53
N LEU A 782 -59.71 -14.45 -22.63
CA LEU A 782 -59.37 -15.15 -23.89
C LEU A 782 -60.43 -16.19 -24.31
N GLN A 783 -61.42 -16.46 -23.46
CA GLN A 783 -62.53 -17.39 -23.67
C GLN A 783 -63.88 -16.67 -23.50
N PRO A 784 -64.21 -15.70 -24.38
CA PRO A 784 -65.25 -14.68 -24.16
C PRO A 784 -66.70 -15.17 -24.15
N ASN A 785 -66.94 -16.44 -24.46
CA ASN A 785 -68.28 -17.04 -24.61
C ASN A 785 -68.52 -18.18 -23.63
N VAL A 786 -67.66 -18.33 -22.62
CA VAL A 786 -67.81 -19.36 -21.60
C VAL A 786 -68.89 -18.94 -20.59
N PRO A 787 -69.99 -19.71 -20.46
CA PRO A 787 -71.04 -19.38 -19.51
C PRO A 787 -70.58 -19.68 -18.07
N ILE A 788 -70.81 -18.72 -17.17
CA ILE A 788 -70.68 -18.91 -15.73
C ILE A 788 -72.08 -18.93 -15.13
N TYR A 789 -72.41 -20.00 -14.42
CA TYR A 789 -73.70 -20.19 -13.76
C TYR A 789 -73.53 -19.97 -12.26
N ILE A 790 -74.37 -19.12 -11.65
CA ILE A 790 -74.31 -18.75 -10.23
C ILE A 790 -75.56 -19.28 -9.51
N PHE A 791 -75.36 -19.90 -8.35
CA PHE A 791 -76.36 -20.62 -7.58
C PHE A 791 -76.41 -20.14 -6.12
N ASP A 792 -77.59 -20.21 -5.50
CA ASP A 792 -77.73 -20.08 -4.05
C ASP A 792 -77.28 -21.35 -3.30
N ARG A 793 -77.27 -21.28 -1.97
CA ARG A 793 -76.95 -22.41 -1.07
C ARG A 793 -77.85 -23.64 -1.18
N TYR A 794 -78.98 -23.53 -1.87
CA TYR A 794 -79.91 -24.64 -2.12
C TYR A 794 -79.76 -25.20 -3.55
N GLY A 795 -78.81 -24.69 -4.34
CA GLY A 795 -78.55 -25.11 -5.71
C GLY A 795 -79.49 -24.47 -6.74
N LYS A 796 -80.26 -23.44 -6.38
CA LYS A 796 -81.12 -22.73 -7.33
C LYS A 796 -80.27 -21.81 -8.19
N LEU A 797 -80.40 -21.94 -9.52
CA LEU A 797 -79.76 -21.01 -10.47
C LEU A 797 -80.32 -19.60 -10.29
N LEU A 798 -79.45 -18.66 -9.94
CA LEU A 798 -79.77 -17.25 -9.77
C LEU A 798 -79.47 -16.45 -11.03
N LYS A 799 -78.29 -16.67 -11.62
CA LYS A 799 -77.82 -15.89 -12.76
C LYS A 799 -76.95 -16.74 -13.67
N GLN A 800 -77.04 -16.49 -14.96
CA GLN A 800 -76.02 -16.88 -15.93
C GLN A 800 -75.34 -15.59 -16.40
N ILE A 801 -74.02 -15.55 -16.27
CA ILE A 801 -73.18 -14.45 -16.75
C ILE A 801 -72.20 -14.98 -17.80
N SER A 802 -71.59 -14.06 -18.54
CA SER A 802 -70.45 -14.34 -19.42
C SER A 802 -69.18 -13.76 -18.79
N THR A 803 -68.03 -14.27 -19.21
CA THR A 803 -66.70 -13.71 -18.88
C THR A 803 -66.53 -12.31 -19.49
N ILE A 804 -67.31 -11.95 -20.51
CA ILE A 804 -67.47 -10.58 -21.01
C ILE A 804 -68.70 -9.91 -20.39
N GLY A 805 -68.50 -8.70 -19.86
CA GLY A 805 -69.56 -7.81 -19.39
C GLY A 805 -69.42 -7.45 -17.91
N ASN A 806 -70.44 -6.80 -17.36
CA ASN A 806 -70.38 -6.25 -16.00
C ASN A 806 -70.42 -7.31 -14.89
N GLY A 807 -70.46 -8.61 -15.18
CA GLY A 807 -70.57 -9.65 -14.15
C GLY A 807 -71.90 -9.66 -13.41
N TRP A 808 -71.91 -10.22 -12.21
CA TRP A 808 -73.09 -10.27 -11.33
C TRP A 808 -73.01 -9.23 -10.21
N ASP A 809 -74.01 -8.36 -10.13
CA ASP A 809 -74.15 -7.27 -9.15
C ASP A 809 -74.79 -7.69 -7.82
N GLY A 810 -74.99 -9.00 -7.61
CA GLY A 810 -75.63 -9.50 -6.41
C GLY A 810 -77.15 -9.29 -6.36
N THR A 811 -77.79 -9.05 -7.51
CA THR A 811 -79.25 -8.95 -7.62
C THR A 811 -79.87 -10.18 -8.27
N TYR A 812 -81.10 -10.51 -7.87
CA TYR A 812 -81.95 -11.51 -8.52
C TYR A 812 -83.35 -10.96 -8.66
N ASN A 813 -83.88 -10.90 -9.90
CA ASN A 813 -85.16 -10.29 -10.24
C ASN A 813 -85.33 -8.85 -9.69
N GLY A 814 -84.25 -8.06 -9.72
CA GLY A 814 -84.22 -6.68 -9.24
C GLY A 814 -84.19 -6.52 -7.72
N GLN A 815 -84.03 -7.61 -6.96
CA GLN A 815 -83.90 -7.59 -5.49
C GLN A 815 -82.48 -7.94 -5.06
N ASN A 816 -82.04 -7.30 -3.98
CA ASN A 816 -80.73 -7.51 -3.35
C ASN A 816 -80.63 -8.89 -2.70
N MET A 817 -79.63 -9.70 -3.08
CA MET A 817 -79.39 -11.03 -2.51
C MET A 817 -78.64 -10.99 -1.17
N PRO A 818 -78.96 -11.82 -0.16
CA PRO A 818 -78.32 -11.74 1.15
C PRO A 818 -76.78 -11.84 1.12
N SER A 819 -76.11 -11.25 2.10
CA SER A 819 -74.70 -11.50 2.38
C SER A 819 -74.54 -12.96 2.84
N ASP A 820 -74.13 -13.83 1.94
CA ASP A 820 -74.01 -15.28 2.11
C ASP A 820 -72.95 -15.83 1.15
N SER A 821 -72.65 -17.12 1.25
CA SER A 821 -71.90 -17.84 0.22
C SER A 821 -72.79 -18.17 -0.97
N TYR A 822 -72.21 -18.08 -2.17
CA TYR A 822 -72.79 -18.46 -3.44
C TYR A 822 -71.85 -19.43 -4.14
N TRP A 823 -72.41 -20.26 -5.01
CA TRP A 823 -71.65 -21.26 -5.77
C TRP A 823 -71.69 -20.90 -7.24
N PHE A 824 -70.62 -21.24 -7.96
CA PHE A 824 -70.63 -21.12 -9.41
C PHE A 824 -70.15 -22.40 -10.08
N THR A 825 -70.51 -22.54 -11.34
CA THR A 825 -69.89 -23.50 -12.26
C THR A 825 -69.46 -22.79 -13.53
N VAL A 826 -68.30 -23.15 -14.07
CA VAL A 826 -67.76 -22.62 -15.33
C VAL A 826 -67.22 -23.76 -16.21
N ASP A 827 -67.55 -23.72 -17.50
CA ASP A 827 -67.07 -24.68 -18.49
C ASP A 827 -65.98 -24.03 -19.36
N TYR A 828 -64.70 -24.28 -19.05
CA TYR A 828 -63.54 -23.61 -19.65
C TYR A 828 -62.68 -24.57 -20.48
N GLN A 829 -61.88 -24.03 -21.39
CA GLN A 829 -60.87 -24.78 -22.14
C GLN A 829 -59.51 -24.68 -21.45
N PHE A 830 -58.81 -25.81 -21.31
CA PHE A 830 -57.43 -25.87 -20.85
C PHE A 830 -56.67 -26.93 -21.66
N ASN A 831 -55.54 -26.56 -22.26
CA ASN A 831 -54.77 -27.41 -23.17
C ASN A 831 -55.66 -28.10 -24.23
N SER A 832 -56.51 -27.32 -24.90
CA SER A 832 -57.44 -27.79 -25.93
C SER A 832 -58.49 -28.82 -25.46
N THR A 833 -58.65 -29.00 -24.15
CA THR A 833 -59.65 -29.90 -23.55
C THR A 833 -60.69 -29.09 -22.78
N SER A 834 -61.98 -29.40 -22.96
CA SER A 834 -63.06 -28.79 -22.17
C SER A 834 -63.08 -29.38 -20.76
N LYS A 835 -63.05 -28.51 -19.74
CA LYS A 835 -63.11 -28.86 -18.32
C LYS A 835 -64.21 -28.05 -17.64
N LYS A 836 -64.77 -28.61 -16.57
CA LYS A 836 -65.75 -27.95 -15.72
C LYS A 836 -65.16 -27.70 -14.34
N PHE A 837 -65.27 -26.47 -13.86
CA PHE A 837 -64.86 -26.09 -12.50
C PHE A 837 -66.07 -25.60 -11.70
N SER A 838 -66.06 -25.85 -10.40
CA SER A 838 -67.10 -25.40 -9.48
C SER A 838 -66.51 -25.05 -8.13
N ALA A 839 -66.84 -23.88 -7.61
CA ALA A 839 -66.40 -23.43 -6.29
C ALA A 839 -67.41 -22.44 -5.69
N ALA A 840 -67.08 -21.94 -4.50
CA ALA A 840 -67.88 -20.95 -3.78
C ALA A 840 -67.15 -19.61 -3.65
N PHE A 841 -67.93 -18.54 -3.56
CA PHE A 841 -67.49 -17.17 -3.28
C PHE A 841 -68.49 -16.49 -2.34
N ALA A 842 -68.10 -15.40 -1.68
CA ALA A 842 -68.95 -14.68 -0.75
C ALA A 842 -69.49 -13.36 -1.35
N LEU A 843 -70.78 -13.08 -1.13
CA LEU A 843 -71.33 -11.74 -1.29
C LEU A 843 -71.26 -11.04 0.07
N LYS A 844 -70.66 -9.86 0.13
CA LYS A 844 -70.58 -9.05 1.36
C LYS A 844 -71.28 -7.71 1.12
N ARG A 845 -72.11 -7.25 2.07
CA ARG A 845 -72.78 -5.95 2.06
C ARG A 845 -72.75 -5.33 3.44
#